data_AF-A0A9W7EBB0-F1
#
_entry.id   AF-A0A9W7EBB0-F1
#
_cell.length_a   1.000
_cell.length_b   1.000
_cell.length_c   1.000
_cell.angle_alpha   90.00
_cell.angle_beta   90.00
_cell.angle_gamma   90.00
#
_symmetry.space_group_name_H-M   'P 1'
#
loop_
_entity.id
_entity.type
_entity.pdbx_description
1 polymer ?
#
loop_
_entity_poly.entity_id
_entity_poly.type
_entity_poly.pdbx_seq_one_letter_code
_entity_poly.pdbx_strand_id
1 'polypeptide(L)'
;MKLVQEKNSDDRNVRFLERGDSEGSVKRKSLLLGRAQVTSSLETADRLFQQWSESDRSEESVSKIIDSLPELAALRNKYDWFCVLMKKVLLNKVNRVVKVKSDASELTREEAGKIGASLAFSLLCNSSPGAAVDEWVTQYKALSDFEELYPEFLHFMVRLASLLVRKALWGLRLRVCMSSFFGVAEMVTDVLVAKEFFQTGHRNFGLLIVAMVSVCLALQFALVVLQNYRLGFRRISAECLVVLVGLRPALDAYRVSTCKSREEGQPFEPFLELMITRVIEMFAESIPGFVVQLAAIASGTAFSTAAASSLAFSAVSIGIISAMFSYEFDIDPKARYCSPIFYGYVPDTAQSRTVIFLFMVVFSCSVLLVRACSLVLLWLLSIQHLGMYLAVDYGVFLLYKVATGDFFHWLPFPRSMSVFASISARILMKTITDFTATLDFRIPIELGGAYWIFNTFQTFLLLPVCVVLYTREFGGPYLEGWSLWVLTAVSVSTSVLSLGGVIYMAKSEYRSTFWSPTTGSEYVVKLYRTGIEEEDDYIRADAVFSVSGRVWSSIEEEVREWVSSQWWRWKKESPVWFDLAMSASIPLDMIPKEGREEARKKRKTMSIGEKIEIRKMRSTMSFRKTAPRGGNKVVPSE
;
A
#
# COMPACT_ATOMS: atom_id res chain seq x y z
N MET A 1 22.30 39.18 -58.98
CA MET A 1 23.75 39.05 -59.20
C MET A 1 24.06 37.55 -59.17
N LYS A 2 24.26 36.95 -60.36
CA LYS A 2 24.85 35.61 -60.72
C LYS A 2 24.83 34.52 -59.62
N LEU A 3 24.07 33.42 -59.66
CA LEU A 3 24.08 32.23 -60.54
C LEU A 3 25.48 31.70 -60.97
N VAL A 4 25.69 30.38 -60.78
CA VAL A 4 26.43 29.38 -61.61
C VAL A 4 27.58 28.57 -60.95
N GLN A 5 27.42 27.23 -60.96
CA GLN A 5 28.41 26.09 -60.98
C GLN A 5 29.33 25.84 -59.77
N GLU A 6 29.78 24.62 -59.39
CA GLU A 6 29.74 23.24 -59.91
C GLU A 6 30.23 22.33 -58.73
N LYS A 7 29.57 21.22 -58.39
CA LYS A 7 30.01 19.85 -58.75
C LYS A 7 31.52 19.68 -59.02
N ASN A 8 32.25 19.14 -58.02
CA ASN A 8 33.43 18.26 -58.11
C ASN A 8 34.46 18.58 -57.01
N SER A 9 34.37 17.88 -55.89
CA SER A 9 35.55 17.58 -55.07
C SER A 9 35.33 16.31 -54.22
N ASP A 10 34.76 15.27 -54.82
CA ASP A 10 35.18 13.90 -54.53
C ASP A 10 36.57 13.75 -55.18
N ASP A 11 37.63 13.78 -54.37
CA ASP A 11 38.89 13.01 -54.59
C ASP A 11 40.08 13.42 -53.71
N ARG A 12 39.96 14.44 -52.83
CA ARG A 12 41.10 14.89 -52.00
C ARG A 12 41.12 14.48 -50.54
N ASN A 13 40.07 13.82 -50.04
CA ASN A 13 40.07 13.29 -48.66
C ASN A 13 40.24 11.76 -48.57
N VAL A 14 40.46 11.06 -49.68
CA VAL A 14 40.65 9.59 -49.69
C VAL A 14 42.13 9.19 -49.50
N ARG A 15 43.06 10.13 -49.31
CA ARG A 15 44.50 9.82 -49.19
C ARG A 15 45.17 10.10 -47.84
N PHE A 16 44.39 10.38 -46.80
CA PHE A 16 44.90 10.47 -45.41
C PHE A 16 44.26 9.47 -44.43
N LEU A 17 43.57 8.44 -44.94
CA LEU A 17 42.89 7.40 -44.13
C LEU A 17 43.59 6.03 -44.15
N GLU A 18 44.91 5.95 -44.29
CA GLU A 18 45.59 4.64 -44.26
C GLU A 18 46.81 4.52 -43.33
N ARG A 19 47.11 5.53 -42.50
CA ARG A 19 48.14 5.36 -41.47
C ARG A 19 47.74 6.04 -40.16
N GLY A 20 47.10 5.26 -39.28
CA GLY A 20 46.91 5.66 -37.88
C GLY A 20 45.70 5.08 -37.12
N ASP A 21 44.93 4.14 -37.67
CA ASP A 21 43.62 3.75 -37.10
C ASP A 21 43.57 2.35 -36.45
N SER A 22 44.71 1.86 -35.92
CA SER A 22 44.75 0.59 -35.18
C SER A 22 44.31 0.76 -33.72
N GLU A 23 44.71 1.83 -33.02
CA GLU A 23 44.39 2.02 -31.61
C GLU A 23 42.92 2.43 -31.36
N GLY A 24 42.32 3.27 -32.22
CA GLY A 24 40.93 3.71 -32.10
C GLY A 24 39.91 2.59 -32.39
N SER A 25 40.21 1.73 -33.36
CA SER A 25 39.42 0.56 -33.71
C SER A 25 39.48 -0.53 -32.63
N VAL A 26 40.66 -0.77 -32.04
CA VAL A 26 40.83 -1.70 -30.91
C VAL A 26 40.10 -1.20 -29.66
N LYS A 27 40.16 0.10 -29.36
CA LYS A 27 39.47 0.69 -28.20
C LYS A 27 37.95 0.69 -28.36
N ARG A 28 37.42 0.86 -29.58
CA ARG A 28 35.98 0.67 -29.86
C ARG A 28 35.56 -0.79 -29.80
N LYS A 29 36.36 -1.70 -30.37
CA LYS A 29 36.08 -3.14 -30.28
C LYS A 29 36.11 -3.63 -28.83
N SER A 30 37.07 -3.19 -28.01
CA SER A 30 37.12 -3.55 -26.59
C SER A 30 35.97 -2.95 -25.78
N LEU A 31 35.53 -1.72 -26.08
CA LEU A 31 34.31 -1.12 -25.50
C LEU A 31 33.04 -1.87 -25.91
N LEU A 32 32.93 -2.28 -27.17
CA LEU A 32 31.79 -3.04 -27.69
C LEU A 32 31.78 -4.48 -27.14
N LEU A 33 32.95 -5.12 -27.01
CA LEU A 33 33.14 -6.42 -26.37
C LEU A 33 32.75 -6.36 -24.88
N GLY A 34 33.22 -5.35 -24.15
CA GLY A 34 32.83 -5.14 -22.75
C GLY A 34 31.33 -4.87 -22.60
N ARG A 35 30.73 -4.11 -23.52
CA ARG A 35 29.27 -3.86 -23.52
C ARG A 35 28.47 -5.13 -23.83
N ALA A 36 28.95 -5.97 -24.74
CA ALA A 36 28.35 -7.25 -25.09
C ALA A 36 28.43 -8.27 -23.94
N GLN A 37 29.56 -8.34 -23.25
CA GLN A 37 29.75 -9.18 -22.06
C GLN A 37 28.82 -8.76 -20.92
N VAL A 38 28.75 -7.47 -20.62
CA VAL A 38 27.81 -6.94 -19.61
C VAL A 38 26.36 -7.27 -19.97
N THR A 39 25.95 -7.12 -21.23
CA THR A 39 24.59 -7.50 -21.64
C THR A 39 24.31 -9.01 -21.47
N SER A 40 25.30 -9.87 -21.72
CA SER A 40 25.17 -11.32 -21.48
C SER A 40 24.91 -11.62 -20.01
N SER A 41 25.70 -11.03 -19.11
CA SER A 41 25.55 -11.22 -17.66
C SER A 41 24.18 -10.75 -17.13
N LEU A 42 23.62 -9.68 -17.71
CA LEU A 42 22.28 -9.19 -17.39
C LEU A 42 21.18 -10.17 -17.82
N GLU A 43 21.28 -10.72 -19.04
CA GLU A 43 20.34 -11.73 -19.54
C GLU A 43 20.41 -13.02 -18.72
N THR A 44 21.61 -13.47 -18.36
CA THR A 44 21.82 -14.66 -17.52
C THR A 44 21.15 -14.50 -16.16
N ALA A 45 21.24 -13.31 -15.54
CA ALA A 45 20.54 -13.00 -14.29
C ALA A 45 19.00 -13.03 -14.44
N ASP A 46 18.47 -12.46 -15.52
CA ASP A 46 17.03 -12.45 -15.80
C ASP A 46 16.49 -13.87 -16.02
N ARG A 47 17.20 -14.72 -16.80
CA ARG A 47 16.80 -16.12 -17.05
C ARG A 47 16.84 -16.97 -15.79
N LEU A 48 17.90 -16.84 -15.00
CA LEU A 48 18.04 -17.55 -13.72
C LEU A 48 16.90 -17.18 -12.77
N PHE A 49 16.57 -15.90 -12.67
CA PHE A 49 15.48 -15.43 -11.81
C PHE A 49 14.10 -15.90 -12.29
N GLN A 50 13.86 -15.97 -13.60
CA GLN A 50 12.60 -16.46 -14.18
C GLN A 50 12.37 -17.95 -13.96
N GLN A 51 13.43 -18.77 -14.05
CA GLN A 51 13.34 -20.21 -13.83
C GLN A 51 13.25 -20.58 -12.35
N TRP A 52 13.69 -19.70 -11.46
CA TRP A 52 13.69 -19.93 -10.03
C TRP A 52 12.29 -19.80 -9.40
N SER A 53 11.89 -20.79 -8.61
CA SER A 53 10.65 -20.79 -7.83
C SER A 53 10.93 -20.92 -6.32
N GLU A 54 10.24 -20.12 -5.51
CA GLU A 54 10.33 -20.17 -4.03
C GLU A 54 9.74 -21.44 -3.41
N SER A 55 8.87 -22.13 -4.16
CA SER A 55 8.26 -23.39 -3.72
C SER A 55 9.27 -24.53 -3.67
N ASP A 56 10.33 -24.43 -4.46
CA ASP A 56 11.34 -25.47 -4.63
C ASP A 56 12.67 -25.03 -4.01
N ARG A 57 12.89 -25.41 -2.75
CA ARG A 57 14.01 -24.96 -1.92
C ARG A 57 15.21 -25.91 -1.96
N SER A 58 15.17 -26.97 -2.77
CA SER A 58 16.29 -27.91 -2.90
C SER A 58 17.49 -27.26 -3.57
N GLU A 59 18.66 -27.68 -3.11
CA GLU A 59 19.92 -27.33 -3.77
C GLU A 59 20.00 -27.91 -5.19
N GLU A 60 19.42 -29.10 -5.39
CA GLU A 60 19.32 -29.77 -6.69
C GLU A 60 18.56 -28.95 -7.74
N SER A 61 17.55 -28.20 -7.32
CA SER A 61 16.74 -27.38 -8.23
C SER A 61 17.51 -26.15 -8.70
N VAL A 62 18.22 -25.49 -7.78
CA VAL A 62 19.13 -24.38 -8.11
C VAL A 62 20.29 -24.90 -8.96
N SER A 63 20.81 -26.09 -8.68
CA SER A 63 21.84 -26.74 -9.48
C SER A 63 21.37 -26.97 -10.92
N LYS A 64 20.17 -27.52 -11.13
CA LYS A 64 19.63 -27.76 -12.49
C LYS A 64 19.47 -26.45 -13.29
N ILE A 65 19.05 -25.38 -12.62
CA ILE A 65 18.92 -24.05 -13.24
C ILE A 65 20.31 -23.51 -13.61
N ILE A 66 21.29 -23.62 -12.71
CA ILE A 66 22.68 -23.21 -12.97
C ILE A 66 23.28 -24.03 -14.13
N ASP A 67 23.04 -25.34 -14.18
CA ASP A 67 23.55 -26.23 -15.24
C ASP A 67 22.96 -25.90 -16.62
N SER A 68 21.76 -25.31 -16.66
CA SER A 68 21.14 -24.85 -17.91
C SER A 68 21.77 -23.57 -18.47
N LEU A 69 22.59 -22.87 -17.67
CA LEU A 69 23.23 -21.60 -18.02
C LEU A 69 24.75 -21.81 -18.13
N PRO A 70 25.32 -21.80 -19.35
CA PRO A 70 26.71 -22.23 -19.58
C PRO A 70 27.75 -21.40 -18.81
N GLU A 71 27.52 -20.10 -18.64
CA GLU A 71 28.38 -19.18 -17.89
C GLU A 71 28.47 -19.57 -16.39
N LEU A 72 27.34 -19.95 -15.79
CA LEU A 72 27.27 -20.32 -14.38
C LEU A 72 27.68 -21.78 -14.13
N ALA A 73 27.44 -22.66 -15.10
CA ALA A 73 27.87 -24.06 -15.04
C ALA A 73 29.40 -24.20 -14.98
N ALA A 74 30.13 -23.33 -15.70
CA ALA A 74 31.59 -23.27 -15.62
C ALA A 74 32.09 -22.89 -14.21
N LEU A 75 31.43 -21.94 -13.56
CA LEU A 75 31.74 -21.53 -12.18
C LEU A 75 31.43 -22.62 -11.17
N ARG A 76 30.28 -23.29 -11.32
CA ARG A 76 29.90 -24.43 -10.48
C ARG A 76 30.92 -25.57 -10.54
N ASN A 77 31.36 -25.95 -11.75
CA ASN A 77 32.32 -27.04 -11.93
C ASN A 77 33.69 -26.74 -11.32
N LYS A 78 34.02 -25.45 -11.15
CA LYS A 78 35.28 -25.00 -10.55
C LYS A 78 35.19 -24.76 -9.04
N TYR A 79 34.01 -24.42 -8.53
CA TYR A 79 33.79 -24.10 -7.12
C TYR A 79 32.58 -24.84 -6.55
N ASP A 80 32.83 -25.86 -5.73
CA ASP A 80 31.82 -26.68 -5.06
C ASP A 80 30.85 -25.88 -4.17
N TRP A 81 31.26 -24.71 -3.69
CA TRP A 81 30.49 -23.86 -2.79
C TRP A 81 29.52 -22.91 -3.52
N PHE A 82 29.69 -22.72 -4.83
CA PHE A 82 28.96 -21.69 -5.61
C PHE A 82 27.44 -21.92 -5.61
N CYS A 83 26.99 -23.16 -5.77
CA CYS A 83 25.56 -23.49 -5.72
C CYS A 83 24.92 -23.14 -4.37
N VAL A 84 25.65 -23.34 -3.25
CA VAL A 84 25.15 -23.05 -1.91
C VAL A 84 25.03 -21.55 -1.68
N LEU A 85 26.00 -20.78 -2.18
CA LEU A 85 25.96 -19.32 -2.16
C LEU A 85 24.76 -18.80 -2.97
N MET A 86 24.62 -19.23 -4.23
CA MET A 86 23.53 -18.80 -5.11
C MET A 86 22.16 -19.19 -4.58
N LYS A 87 22.03 -20.38 -3.99
CA LYS A 87 20.81 -20.81 -3.30
C LYS A 87 20.42 -19.83 -2.20
N LYS A 88 21.37 -19.38 -1.37
CA LYS A 88 21.09 -18.47 -0.25
C LYS A 88 20.79 -17.04 -0.72
N VAL A 89 21.48 -16.58 -1.76
CA VAL A 89 21.18 -15.33 -2.48
C VAL A 89 19.75 -15.36 -3.01
N LEU A 90 19.36 -16.41 -3.74
CA LEU A 90 18.03 -16.54 -4.32
C LEU A 90 16.93 -16.66 -3.26
N LEU A 91 17.18 -17.39 -2.17
CA LEU A 91 16.25 -17.47 -1.04
C LEU A 91 15.96 -16.08 -0.42
N ASN A 92 16.92 -15.15 -0.53
CA ASN A 92 16.78 -13.74 -0.16
C ASN A 92 16.12 -13.51 1.21
N LYS A 93 16.54 -14.28 2.21
CA LYS A 93 16.08 -14.16 3.60
C LYS A 93 17.08 -13.36 4.40
N VAL A 94 16.61 -12.30 5.06
CA VAL A 94 17.43 -11.50 5.97
C VAL A 94 17.92 -12.38 7.11
N ASN A 95 19.24 -12.53 7.22
CA ASN A 95 19.92 -13.24 8.28
C ASN A 95 20.98 -12.33 8.91
N ARG A 96 21.39 -12.65 10.14
CA ARG A 96 22.48 -11.92 10.82
C ARG A 96 23.77 -12.07 10.01
N VAL A 97 24.45 -10.96 9.76
CA VAL A 97 25.77 -10.97 9.12
C VAL A 97 26.77 -11.70 10.02
N VAL A 98 27.43 -12.71 9.46
CA VAL A 98 28.49 -13.48 10.12
C VAL A 98 29.83 -13.12 9.46
N LYS A 99 30.87 -12.88 10.26
CA LYS A 99 32.23 -12.62 9.75
C LYS A 99 32.85 -13.94 9.29
N VAL A 100 33.26 -14.00 8.03
CA VAL A 100 34.02 -15.11 7.43
C VAL A 100 35.32 -14.54 6.89
N LYS A 101 36.46 -15.18 7.18
CA LYS A 101 37.81 -14.69 6.81
C LYS A 101 38.53 -15.59 5.79
N SER A 102 37.92 -16.71 5.41
CA SER A 102 38.49 -17.72 4.52
C SER A 102 38.63 -17.19 3.08
N ASP A 103 39.59 -17.74 2.33
CA ASP A 103 39.85 -17.40 0.92
C ASP A 103 38.90 -18.16 -0.03
N ALA A 104 38.73 -17.67 -1.27
CA ALA A 104 37.74 -18.22 -2.22
C ALA A 104 38.01 -19.70 -2.61
N SER A 105 39.27 -20.15 -2.58
CA SER A 105 39.67 -21.53 -2.87
C SER A 105 39.45 -22.51 -1.72
N GLU A 106 39.35 -22.01 -0.48
CA GLU A 106 39.23 -22.82 0.75
C GLU A 106 37.83 -22.72 1.39
N LEU A 107 36.90 -22.03 0.73
CA LEU A 107 35.59 -21.72 1.28
C LEU A 107 34.74 -22.98 1.45
N THR A 108 34.31 -23.25 2.68
CA THR A 108 33.40 -24.37 2.95
C THR A 108 31.98 -24.06 2.49
N ARG A 109 31.19 -25.11 2.21
CA ARG A 109 29.76 -24.97 1.83
C ARG A 109 28.95 -24.21 2.88
N GLU A 110 29.24 -24.42 4.17
CA GLU A 110 28.54 -23.72 5.25
C GLU A 110 28.86 -22.22 5.29
N GLU A 111 30.11 -21.85 5.08
CA GLU A 111 30.56 -20.45 5.04
C GLU A 111 30.00 -19.73 3.81
N ALA A 112 30.03 -20.36 2.65
CA ALA A 112 29.40 -19.84 1.44
C ALA A 112 27.89 -19.63 1.63
N GLY A 113 27.24 -20.51 2.40
CA GLY A 113 25.85 -20.34 2.75
C GLY A 113 25.58 -19.15 3.70
N LYS A 114 26.52 -18.84 4.60
CA LYS A 114 26.46 -17.65 5.48
C LYS A 114 26.71 -16.37 4.69
N ILE A 115 27.66 -16.39 3.76
CA ILE A 115 27.98 -15.27 2.85
C ILE A 115 26.80 -14.99 1.91
N GLY A 116 26.25 -16.00 1.23
CA GLY A 116 25.07 -15.79 0.37
C GLY A 116 23.84 -15.27 1.13
N ALA A 117 23.70 -15.61 2.41
CA ALA A 117 22.60 -15.16 3.26
C ALA A 117 22.75 -13.71 3.75
N SER A 118 23.95 -13.13 3.74
CA SER A 118 24.19 -11.75 4.20
C SER A 118 23.89 -10.70 3.14
N LEU A 119 23.84 -11.05 1.86
CA LEU A 119 23.45 -10.14 0.78
C LEU A 119 22.07 -9.52 1.02
N ALA A 120 21.11 -10.30 1.53
CA ALA A 120 19.77 -9.81 1.86
C ALA A 120 19.79 -8.69 2.92
N PHE A 121 20.71 -8.76 3.89
CA PHE A 121 20.89 -7.71 4.89
C PHE A 121 21.59 -6.48 4.28
N SER A 122 22.61 -6.69 3.44
CA SER A 122 23.26 -5.59 2.72
C SER A 122 22.27 -4.83 1.84
N LEU A 123 21.39 -5.54 1.13
CA LEU A 123 20.31 -4.95 0.32
C LEU A 123 19.28 -4.18 1.14
N LEU A 124 19.09 -4.54 2.41
CA LEU A 124 18.20 -3.85 3.34
C LEU A 124 18.81 -2.52 3.85
N CYS A 125 20.13 -2.49 4.06
CA CYS A 125 20.83 -1.35 4.65
C CYS A 125 21.30 -0.31 3.62
N ASN A 126 21.33 -0.66 2.33
CA ASN A 126 21.87 0.18 1.27
C ASN A 126 20.82 0.88 0.42
N SER A 127 21.20 2.05 -0.10
CA SER A 127 20.33 2.91 -0.91
C SER A 127 20.19 2.46 -2.37
N SER A 128 21.05 1.57 -2.87
CA SER A 128 20.96 0.99 -4.21
C SER A 128 21.43 -0.48 -4.22
N PRO A 129 20.90 -1.33 -5.12
CA PRO A 129 21.39 -2.71 -5.27
C PRO A 129 22.88 -2.79 -5.64
N GLY A 130 23.39 -1.80 -6.39
CA GLY A 130 24.81 -1.68 -6.70
C GLY A 130 25.66 -1.51 -5.45
N ALA A 131 25.38 -0.46 -4.66
CA ALA A 131 26.10 -0.20 -3.42
C ALA A 131 25.97 -1.36 -2.42
N ALA A 132 24.83 -2.05 -2.41
CA ALA A 132 24.63 -3.23 -1.57
C ALA A 132 25.52 -4.41 -1.97
N VAL A 133 25.67 -4.68 -3.26
CA VAL A 133 26.55 -5.74 -3.74
C VAL A 133 28.00 -5.34 -3.52
N ASP A 134 28.38 -4.09 -3.79
CA ASP A 134 29.75 -3.60 -3.56
C ASP A 134 30.15 -3.70 -2.08
N GLU A 135 29.28 -3.28 -1.16
CA GLU A 135 29.51 -3.45 0.28
C GLU A 135 29.58 -4.93 0.66
N TRP A 136 28.68 -5.75 0.12
CA TRP A 136 28.64 -7.19 0.40
C TRP A 136 29.92 -7.89 -0.07
N VAL A 137 30.44 -7.56 -1.25
CA VAL A 137 31.68 -8.11 -1.78
C VAL A 137 32.87 -7.65 -0.94
N THR A 138 32.93 -6.36 -0.60
CA THR A 138 34.01 -5.78 0.23
C THR A 138 34.03 -6.36 1.66
N GLN A 139 32.87 -6.78 2.18
CA GLN A 139 32.77 -7.40 3.51
C GLN A 139 33.44 -8.78 3.61
N TYR A 140 33.67 -9.47 2.49
CA TYR A 140 34.23 -10.82 2.47
C TYR A 140 35.40 -10.94 1.51
N LYS A 141 36.60 -11.22 2.04
CA LYS A 141 37.82 -11.42 1.24
C LYS A 141 37.62 -12.42 0.10
N ALA A 142 36.97 -13.56 0.37
CA ALA A 142 36.64 -14.57 -0.65
C ALA A 142 35.83 -14.01 -1.84
N LEU A 143 34.91 -13.06 -1.61
CA LEU A 143 34.15 -12.46 -2.70
C LEU A 143 34.94 -11.39 -3.45
N SER A 144 35.78 -10.63 -2.73
CA SER A 144 36.67 -9.65 -3.33
C SER A 144 37.68 -10.31 -4.27
N ASP A 145 38.31 -11.41 -3.82
CA ASP A 145 39.25 -12.19 -4.63
C ASP A 145 38.51 -12.85 -5.82
N PHE A 146 37.24 -13.22 -5.63
CA PHE A 146 36.40 -13.81 -6.68
C PHE A 146 35.96 -12.78 -7.72
N GLU A 147 35.66 -11.55 -7.33
CA GLU A 147 35.36 -10.44 -8.23
C GLU A 147 36.57 -10.10 -9.10
N GLU A 148 37.78 -10.05 -8.52
CA GLU A 148 39.01 -9.79 -9.27
C GLU A 148 39.26 -10.84 -10.36
N LEU A 149 38.89 -12.09 -10.09
CA LEU A 149 38.98 -13.20 -11.05
C LEU A 149 37.83 -13.22 -12.07
N TYR A 150 36.63 -12.76 -11.69
CA TYR A 150 35.43 -12.77 -12.54
C TYR A 150 34.65 -11.44 -12.44
N PRO A 151 35.09 -10.38 -13.13
CA PRO A 151 34.44 -9.06 -13.06
C PRO A 151 32.96 -9.09 -13.52
N GLU A 152 32.61 -9.98 -14.44
CA GLU A 152 31.24 -10.17 -14.95
C GLU A 152 30.26 -10.62 -13.85
N PHE A 153 30.76 -11.28 -12.79
CA PHE A 153 29.94 -11.72 -11.67
C PHE A 153 29.30 -10.55 -10.93
N LEU A 154 30.00 -9.40 -10.79
CA LEU A 154 29.46 -8.22 -10.11
C LEU A 154 28.22 -7.70 -10.85
N HIS A 155 28.31 -7.55 -12.17
CA HIS A 155 27.20 -7.07 -13.01
C HIS A 155 26.00 -8.01 -12.94
N PHE A 156 26.25 -9.32 -13.00
CA PHE A 156 25.24 -10.36 -12.80
C PHE A 156 24.58 -10.23 -11.41
N MET A 157 25.36 -10.11 -10.34
CA MET A 157 24.87 -10.02 -8.97
C MET A 157 24.09 -8.74 -8.70
N VAL A 158 24.51 -7.59 -9.24
CA VAL A 158 23.77 -6.32 -9.15
C VAL A 158 22.41 -6.44 -9.85
N ARG A 159 22.36 -7.08 -11.02
CA ARG A 159 21.10 -7.33 -11.72
C ARG A 159 20.20 -8.29 -10.94
N LEU A 160 20.74 -9.42 -10.49
CA LEU A 160 19.99 -10.39 -9.70
C LEU A 160 19.46 -9.77 -8.40
N ALA A 161 20.29 -9.00 -7.70
CA ALA A 161 19.90 -8.25 -6.51
C ALA A 161 18.74 -7.28 -6.80
N SER A 162 18.76 -6.58 -7.95
CA SER A 162 17.66 -5.70 -8.35
C SER A 162 16.34 -6.45 -8.55
N LEU A 163 16.38 -7.67 -9.11
CA LEU A 163 15.21 -8.53 -9.29
C LEU A 163 14.71 -9.10 -7.95
N LEU A 164 15.64 -9.52 -7.09
CA LEU A 164 15.35 -10.04 -5.76
C LEU A 164 14.70 -8.98 -4.86
N VAL A 165 15.21 -7.74 -4.87
CA VAL A 165 14.61 -6.60 -4.15
C VAL A 165 13.21 -6.29 -4.68
N ARG A 166 12.98 -6.37 -6.00
CA ARG A 166 11.65 -6.15 -6.59
C ARG A 166 10.60 -7.14 -6.11
N LYS A 167 10.99 -8.39 -5.83
CA LYS A 167 10.09 -9.44 -5.35
C LYS A 167 10.03 -9.53 -3.83
N ALA A 168 11.06 -9.05 -3.12
CA ALA A 168 11.16 -9.18 -1.69
C ALA A 168 10.09 -8.36 -0.95
N LEU A 169 9.32 -9.04 -0.10
CA LEU A 169 8.32 -8.41 0.76
C LEU A 169 8.90 -7.77 2.03
N TRP A 170 10.20 -7.46 2.07
CA TRP A 170 10.82 -6.88 3.27
C TRP A 170 10.24 -5.53 3.63
N GLY A 171 10.00 -4.67 2.63
CA GLY A 171 9.36 -3.37 2.84
C GLY A 171 7.97 -3.51 3.46
N LEU A 172 7.15 -4.43 2.93
CA LEU A 172 5.83 -4.74 3.49
C LEU A 172 5.96 -5.25 4.94
N ARG A 173 6.86 -6.21 5.19
CA ARG A 173 7.10 -6.76 6.53
C ARG A 173 7.53 -5.67 7.53
N LEU A 174 8.47 -4.81 7.15
CA LEU A 174 8.96 -3.73 8.00
C LEU A 174 7.82 -2.77 8.35
N ARG A 175 7.05 -2.31 7.36
CA ARG A 175 5.94 -1.37 7.57
C ARG A 175 4.84 -1.99 8.45
N VAL A 176 4.43 -3.21 8.15
CA VAL A 176 3.42 -3.95 8.94
C VAL A 176 3.88 -4.22 10.37
N CYS A 177 5.12 -4.64 10.58
CA CYS A 177 5.68 -4.82 11.92
C CYS A 177 5.83 -3.50 12.68
N MET A 178 6.26 -2.44 12.01
CA MET A 178 6.39 -1.10 12.60
C MET A 178 5.03 -0.59 13.05
N SER A 179 4.02 -0.62 12.18
CA SER A 179 2.64 -0.27 12.54
C SER A 179 2.13 -1.12 13.70
N SER A 180 2.37 -2.43 13.69
CA SER A 180 1.98 -3.32 14.80
C SER A 180 2.62 -2.96 16.12
N PHE A 181 3.90 -2.62 16.11
CA PHE A 181 4.63 -2.18 17.30
C PHE A 181 3.99 -0.93 17.89
N PHE A 182 3.72 0.09 17.04
CA PHE A 182 3.07 1.32 17.49
C PHE A 182 1.65 1.07 18.01
N GLY A 183 0.86 0.19 17.37
CA GLY A 183 -0.48 -0.15 17.86
C GLY A 183 -0.51 -0.79 19.25
N VAL A 184 0.43 -1.72 19.53
CA VAL A 184 0.54 -2.30 20.88
C VAL A 184 1.04 -1.26 21.89
N ALA A 185 1.98 -0.40 21.49
CA ALA A 185 2.47 0.68 22.33
C ALA A 185 1.37 1.68 22.69
N GLU A 186 0.51 2.05 21.73
CA GLU A 186 -0.63 2.97 21.94
C GLU A 186 -1.59 2.45 23.02
N MET A 187 -1.99 1.19 22.94
CA MET A 187 -2.88 0.61 23.94
C MET A 187 -2.24 0.55 25.34
N VAL A 188 -0.93 0.31 25.42
CA VAL A 188 -0.21 0.41 26.71
C VAL A 188 -0.22 1.86 27.21
N THR A 189 0.10 2.84 26.35
CA THR A 189 0.12 4.25 26.74
C THR A 189 -1.25 4.76 27.14
N ASP A 190 -2.33 4.34 26.47
CA ASP A 190 -3.70 4.75 26.80
C ASP A 190 -4.14 4.23 28.17
N VAL A 191 -3.75 3.01 28.54
CA VAL A 191 -3.98 2.48 29.90
C VAL A 191 -3.20 3.28 30.95
N LEU A 192 -1.95 3.63 30.67
CA LEU A 192 -1.12 4.42 31.59
C LEU A 192 -1.70 5.83 31.78
N VAL A 193 -2.10 6.49 30.70
CA VAL A 193 -2.70 7.83 30.72
C VAL A 193 -4.06 7.80 31.42
N ALA A 194 -4.90 6.79 31.15
CA ALA A 194 -6.18 6.63 31.85
C ALA A 194 -5.98 6.48 33.36
N LYS A 195 -5.00 5.64 33.78
CA LYS A 195 -4.64 5.49 35.19
C LYS A 195 -4.18 6.81 35.81
N GLU A 196 -3.35 7.57 35.11
CA GLU A 196 -2.88 8.89 35.56
C GLU A 196 -4.06 9.86 35.77
N PHE A 197 -5.03 9.90 34.85
CA PHE A 197 -6.22 10.73 35.02
C PHE A 197 -7.10 10.35 36.21
N PHE A 198 -7.23 9.05 36.51
CA PHE A 198 -7.97 8.60 37.69
C PHE A 198 -7.22 8.94 38.99
N GLN A 199 -5.89 8.87 39.00
CA GLN A 199 -5.05 9.19 40.16
C GLN A 199 -5.00 10.69 40.46
N THR A 200 -4.97 11.52 39.42
CA THR A 200 -4.93 12.99 39.54
C THR A 200 -6.29 13.62 39.84
N GLY A 201 -7.37 12.80 39.91
CA GLY A 201 -8.73 13.27 40.21
C GLY A 201 -9.50 13.79 38.99
N HIS A 202 -8.91 13.78 37.80
CA HIS A 202 -9.51 14.17 36.53
C HIS A 202 -10.39 13.06 35.92
N ARG A 203 -11.38 12.59 36.69
CA ARG A 203 -12.23 11.43 36.35
C ARG A 203 -12.93 11.52 34.99
N ASN A 204 -13.34 12.71 34.55
CA ASN A 204 -14.04 12.88 33.28
C ASN A 204 -13.17 12.51 32.08
N PHE A 205 -11.89 12.92 32.07
CA PHE A 205 -10.94 12.56 31.00
C PHE A 205 -10.62 11.06 31.02
N GLY A 206 -10.43 10.49 32.22
CA GLY A 206 -10.22 9.04 32.38
C GLY A 206 -11.41 8.21 31.88
N LEU A 207 -12.64 8.63 32.18
CA LEU A 207 -13.87 7.97 31.70
C LEU A 207 -14.01 8.08 30.17
N LEU A 208 -13.66 9.21 29.56
CA LEU A 208 -13.67 9.37 28.11
C LEU A 208 -12.72 8.38 27.43
N ILE A 209 -11.47 8.26 27.89
CA ILE A 209 -10.50 7.32 27.31
C ILE A 209 -11.01 5.88 27.44
N VAL A 210 -11.49 5.49 28.62
CA VAL A 210 -12.06 4.13 28.83
C VAL A 210 -13.25 3.88 27.91
N ALA A 211 -14.10 4.87 27.67
CA ALA A 211 -15.23 4.75 26.75
C ALA A 211 -14.76 4.52 25.30
N MET A 212 -13.74 5.24 24.83
CA MET A 212 -13.19 5.09 23.48
C MET A 212 -12.57 3.69 23.27
N VAL A 213 -11.75 3.24 24.21
CA VAL A 213 -11.18 1.87 24.20
C VAL A 213 -12.31 0.82 24.19
N SER A 214 -13.37 1.03 24.98
CA SER A 214 -14.51 0.11 25.04
C SER A 214 -15.26 0.01 23.70
N VAL A 215 -15.45 1.13 23.00
CA VAL A 215 -16.06 1.15 21.66
C VAL A 215 -15.16 0.46 20.65
N CYS A 216 -13.85 0.71 20.69
CA CYS A 216 -12.88 0.04 19.82
C CYS A 216 -12.92 -1.49 20.00
N LEU A 217 -12.85 -1.98 21.24
CA LEU A 217 -12.95 -3.40 21.55
C LEU A 217 -14.28 -4.01 21.05
N ALA A 218 -15.41 -3.31 21.24
CA ALA A 218 -16.71 -3.78 20.78
C ALA A 218 -16.76 -3.95 19.24
N LEU A 219 -16.21 -2.98 18.50
CA LEU A 219 -16.12 -3.06 17.03
C LEU A 219 -15.15 -4.16 16.58
N GLN A 220 -14.01 -4.32 17.25
CA GLN A 220 -13.07 -5.40 16.94
C GLN A 220 -13.67 -6.79 17.23
N PHE A 221 -14.44 -6.97 18.31
CA PHE A 221 -15.17 -8.22 18.54
C PHE A 221 -16.18 -8.51 17.44
N ALA A 222 -16.91 -7.49 16.99
CA ALA A 222 -17.83 -7.64 15.87
C ALA A 222 -17.10 -8.10 14.58
N LEU A 223 -15.91 -7.54 14.32
CA LEU A 223 -15.05 -7.97 13.20
C LEU A 223 -14.57 -9.42 13.37
N VAL A 224 -14.12 -9.81 14.56
CA VAL A 224 -13.66 -11.18 14.85
C VAL A 224 -14.79 -12.20 14.63
N VAL A 225 -15.99 -11.89 15.13
CA VAL A 225 -17.18 -12.72 14.92
C VAL A 225 -17.50 -12.78 13.43
N LEU A 226 -17.49 -11.65 12.73
CA LEU A 226 -17.75 -11.60 11.29
C LEU A 226 -16.75 -12.42 10.48
N GLN A 227 -15.48 -12.40 10.85
CA GLN A 227 -14.41 -13.11 10.13
C GLN A 227 -14.45 -14.62 10.42
N ASN A 228 -14.75 -15.02 11.65
CA ASN A 228 -14.58 -16.41 12.12
C ASN A 228 -15.90 -17.17 12.39
N TYR A 229 -17.08 -16.59 12.07
CA TYR A 229 -18.37 -17.22 12.38
C TYR A 229 -18.54 -18.66 11.85
N ARG A 230 -17.81 -19.03 10.80
CA ARG A 230 -17.84 -20.38 10.20
C ARG A 230 -16.81 -21.36 10.74
N LEU A 231 -15.77 -20.86 11.41
CA LEU A 231 -14.69 -21.69 11.96
C LEU A 231 -15.04 -22.27 13.34
N GLY A 232 -16.23 -21.94 13.85
CA GLY A 232 -16.78 -22.46 15.10
C GLY A 232 -16.41 -21.62 16.33
N PHE A 233 -17.14 -21.85 17.43
CA PHE A 233 -17.05 -21.06 18.65
C PHE A 233 -15.64 -21.02 19.25
N ARG A 234 -14.92 -22.15 19.25
CA ARG A 234 -13.56 -22.24 19.80
C ARG A 234 -12.60 -21.25 19.12
N ARG A 235 -12.67 -21.10 17.79
CA ARG A 235 -11.81 -20.15 17.08
C ARG A 235 -12.19 -18.72 17.39
N ILE A 236 -13.48 -18.41 17.41
CA ILE A 236 -13.99 -17.07 17.75
C ILE A 236 -13.52 -16.68 19.16
N SER A 237 -13.69 -17.54 20.16
CA SER A 237 -13.27 -17.26 21.53
C SER A 237 -11.76 -17.03 21.66
N ALA A 238 -10.94 -17.81 20.93
CA ALA A 238 -9.49 -17.62 20.93
C ALA A 238 -9.08 -16.27 20.31
N GLU A 239 -9.71 -15.87 19.20
CA GLU A 239 -9.46 -14.58 18.54
C GLU A 239 -9.96 -13.41 19.42
N CYS A 240 -11.11 -13.56 20.08
CA CYS A 240 -11.60 -12.56 21.04
C CYS A 240 -10.65 -12.42 22.24
N LEU A 241 -10.05 -13.50 22.72
CA LEU A 241 -9.04 -13.40 23.79
C LEU A 241 -7.82 -12.60 23.34
N VAL A 242 -7.38 -12.76 22.10
CA VAL A 242 -6.28 -11.95 21.53
C VAL A 242 -6.64 -10.47 21.46
N VAL A 243 -7.89 -10.14 21.10
CA VAL A 243 -8.40 -8.75 21.13
C VAL A 243 -8.42 -8.21 22.55
N LEU A 244 -8.92 -8.96 23.54
CA LEU A 244 -8.97 -8.54 24.95
C LEU A 244 -7.58 -8.24 25.54
N VAL A 245 -6.57 -9.03 25.16
CA VAL A 245 -5.18 -8.83 25.63
C VAL A 245 -4.48 -7.70 24.86
N GLY A 246 -5.08 -7.24 23.77
CA GLY A 246 -4.52 -6.16 22.95
C GLY A 246 -3.42 -6.59 21.98
N LEU A 247 -3.30 -7.88 21.69
CA LEU A 247 -2.28 -8.43 20.78
C LEU A 247 -2.79 -8.61 19.35
N ARG A 248 -3.98 -8.09 19.04
CA ARG A 248 -4.60 -8.22 17.73
C ARG A 248 -3.76 -7.60 16.60
N PRO A 249 -3.22 -6.37 16.73
CA PRO A 249 -2.29 -5.82 15.75
C PRO A 249 -1.12 -6.75 15.44
N ALA A 250 -0.55 -7.39 16.47
CA ALA A 250 0.60 -8.29 16.33
C ALA A 250 0.24 -9.60 15.62
N LEU A 251 -0.92 -10.17 15.93
CA LEU A 251 -1.40 -11.38 15.27
C LEU A 251 -1.71 -11.16 13.79
N ASP A 252 -2.37 -10.06 13.47
CA ASP A 252 -2.71 -9.70 12.09
C ASP A 252 -1.44 -9.37 11.28
N ALA A 253 -0.50 -8.62 11.87
CA ALA A 253 0.81 -8.35 11.28
C ALA A 253 1.62 -9.63 11.02
N TYR A 254 1.58 -10.59 11.96
CA TYR A 254 2.20 -11.90 11.76
C TYR A 254 1.59 -12.65 10.56
N ARG A 255 0.25 -12.63 10.41
CA ARG A 255 -0.43 -13.30 9.28
C ARG A 255 -0.07 -12.69 7.94
N VAL A 256 -0.02 -11.35 7.86
CA VAL A 256 0.36 -10.63 6.65
C VAL A 256 1.83 -10.82 6.30
N SER A 257 2.72 -10.69 7.28
CA SER A 257 4.18 -10.83 7.08
C SER A 257 4.61 -12.25 6.70
N THR A 258 3.88 -13.27 7.16
CA THR A 258 4.08 -14.68 6.79
C THR A 258 3.34 -15.07 5.51
N CYS A 259 2.59 -14.15 4.91
CA CYS A 259 1.79 -14.36 3.70
C CYS A 259 0.87 -15.59 3.83
N LYS A 260 0.24 -15.76 5.00
CA LYS A 260 -0.74 -16.83 5.18
C LYS A 260 -1.86 -16.65 4.17
N SER A 261 -2.21 -17.73 3.47
CA SER A 261 -3.39 -17.72 2.63
C SER A 261 -4.64 -17.60 3.49
N ARG A 262 -5.67 -16.95 2.95
CA ARG A 262 -7.01 -16.94 3.51
C ARG A 262 -7.50 -18.36 3.82
N GLU A 263 -7.98 -18.58 5.04
CA GLU A 263 -8.55 -19.88 5.45
C GLU A 263 -9.96 -20.05 4.82
N GLU A 264 -10.32 -21.28 4.46
CA GLU A 264 -11.64 -21.57 3.87
C GLU A 264 -12.75 -21.20 4.86
N GLY A 265 -13.68 -20.35 4.43
CA GLY A 265 -14.81 -19.87 5.25
C GLY A 265 -14.62 -18.48 5.89
N GLN A 266 -13.41 -17.90 5.85
CA GLN A 266 -13.20 -16.49 6.22
C GLN A 266 -13.63 -15.56 5.09
N PRO A 267 -14.30 -14.42 5.32
CA PRO A 267 -14.67 -13.47 4.27
C PRO A 267 -13.52 -12.60 3.75
N PHE A 268 -12.61 -12.13 4.62
CA PHE A 268 -11.55 -11.20 4.25
C PHE A 268 -10.18 -11.89 4.09
N GLU A 269 -9.34 -11.37 3.18
CA GLU A 269 -7.93 -11.75 3.12
C GLU A 269 -7.16 -11.13 4.31
N PRO A 270 -6.06 -11.75 4.78
CA PRO A 270 -5.37 -11.29 5.99
C PRO A 270 -4.90 -9.84 5.96
N PHE A 271 -4.49 -9.34 4.78
CA PHE A 271 -4.13 -7.93 4.63
C PHE A 271 -5.33 -7.02 4.83
N LEU A 272 -6.46 -7.31 4.18
CA LEU A 272 -7.68 -6.52 4.35
C LEU A 272 -8.24 -6.59 5.79
N GLU A 273 -8.14 -7.75 6.43
CA GLU A 273 -8.52 -7.91 7.85
C GLU A 273 -7.70 -6.98 8.76
N LEU A 274 -6.36 -6.95 8.58
CA LEU A 274 -5.47 -6.02 9.29
C LEU A 274 -5.92 -4.56 9.06
N MET A 275 -6.23 -4.20 7.82
CA MET A 275 -6.59 -2.85 7.43
C MET A 275 -7.90 -2.40 8.07
N ILE A 276 -8.92 -3.27 8.09
CA ILE A 276 -10.20 -2.97 8.75
C ILE A 276 -9.99 -2.81 10.26
N THR A 277 -9.19 -3.66 10.89
CA THR A 277 -8.83 -3.52 12.31
C THR A 277 -8.21 -2.13 12.57
N ARG A 278 -7.29 -1.69 11.71
CA ARG A 278 -6.65 -0.37 11.84
C ARG A 278 -7.60 0.80 11.62
N VAL A 279 -8.52 0.70 10.67
CA VAL A 279 -9.59 1.71 10.46
C VAL A 279 -10.45 1.84 11.72
N ILE A 280 -10.81 0.71 12.34
CA ILE A 280 -11.58 0.70 13.60
C ILE A 280 -10.79 1.36 14.73
N GLU A 281 -9.51 1.00 14.91
CA GLU A 281 -8.63 1.58 15.93
C GLU A 281 -8.48 3.09 15.76
N MET A 282 -8.15 3.55 14.55
CA MET A 282 -8.00 4.97 14.25
C MET A 282 -9.27 5.76 14.57
N PHE A 283 -10.44 5.26 14.17
CA PHE A 283 -11.70 5.96 14.35
C PHE A 283 -12.21 5.95 15.80
N ALA A 284 -12.16 4.79 16.46
CA ALA A 284 -12.82 4.60 17.75
C ALA A 284 -11.92 4.97 18.93
N GLU A 285 -10.61 4.87 18.79
CA GLU A 285 -9.64 4.99 19.89
C GLU A 285 -8.57 6.04 19.60
N SER A 286 -7.74 5.87 18.56
CA SER A 286 -6.53 6.67 18.40
C SER A 286 -6.83 8.15 18.13
N ILE A 287 -7.74 8.48 17.19
CA ILE A 287 -8.09 9.88 16.89
C ILE A 287 -8.84 10.55 18.06
N PRO A 288 -9.93 9.96 18.62
CA PRO A 288 -10.62 10.56 19.77
C PRO A 288 -9.71 10.67 21.00
N GLY A 289 -8.91 9.64 21.27
CA GLY A 289 -7.92 9.60 22.36
C GLY A 289 -6.90 10.72 22.22
N PHE A 290 -6.35 10.92 21.02
CA PHE A 290 -5.44 12.03 20.71
C PHE A 290 -6.07 13.40 21.02
N VAL A 291 -7.31 13.64 20.57
CA VAL A 291 -8.02 14.91 20.83
C VAL A 291 -8.27 15.12 22.33
N VAL A 292 -8.68 14.08 23.05
CA VAL A 292 -8.94 14.13 24.49
C VAL A 292 -7.66 14.38 25.29
N GLN A 293 -6.56 13.69 24.96
CA GLN A 293 -5.26 13.91 25.60
C GLN A 293 -4.74 15.32 25.33
N LEU A 294 -4.85 15.81 24.09
CA LEU A 294 -4.47 17.17 23.73
C LEU A 294 -5.33 18.22 24.46
N ALA A 295 -6.65 17.99 24.60
CA ALA A 295 -7.54 18.86 25.35
C ALA A 295 -7.18 18.93 26.84
N ALA A 296 -6.79 17.80 27.44
CA ALA A 296 -6.35 17.74 28.83
C ALA A 296 -5.05 18.52 29.06
N ILE A 297 -4.07 18.38 28.16
CA ILE A 297 -2.82 19.17 28.18
C ILE A 297 -3.13 20.66 28.03
N ALA A 298 -3.96 21.02 27.05
CA ALA A 298 -4.33 22.41 26.75
C ALA A 298 -5.13 23.08 27.89
N SER A 299 -5.89 22.29 28.66
CA SER A 299 -6.61 22.76 29.85
C SER A 299 -5.73 22.89 31.10
N GLY A 300 -4.43 22.59 31.00
CA GLY A 300 -3.48 22.61 32.13
C GLY A 300 -3.62 21.43 33.11
N THR A 301 -4.38 20.39 32.74
CA THR A 301 -4.68 19.24 33.63
C THR A 301 -3.66 18.11 33.56
N ALA A 302 -2.84 18.06 32.50
CA ALA A 302 -1.82 17.03 32.31
C ALA A 302 -0.51 17.67 31.83
N PHE A 303 0.42 17.94 32.75
CA PHE A 303 1.78 18.38 32.42
C PHE A 303 2.82 17.36 32.90
N SER A 304 2.64 16.11 32.47
CA SER A 304 3.65 15.06 32.59
C SER A 304 4.39 14.91 31.27
N THR A 305 5.72 14.75 31.32
CA THR A 305 6.53 14.43 30.13
C THR A 305 6.07 13.15 29.45
N ALA A 306 5.45 12.23 30.20
CA ALA A 306 4.86 11.00 29.69
C ALA A 306 3.61 11.23 28.83
N ALA A 307 2.78 12.24 29.14
CA ALA A 307 1.59 12.56 28.34
C ALA A 307 1.98 13.18 26.99
N ALA A 308 2.98 14.06 26.97
CA ALA A 308 3.50 14.65 25.75
C ALA A 308 4.18 13.60 24.84
N SER A 309 4.93 12.65 25.42
CA SER A 309 5.51 11.56 24.65
C SER A 309 4.45 10.61 24.10
N SER A 310 3.42 10.26 24.90
CA SER A 310 2.26 9.48 24.44
C SER A 310 1.59 10.10 23.22
N LEU A 311 1.34 11.42 23.27
CA LEU A 311 0.74 12.16 22.17
C LEU A 311 1.61 12.10 20.89
N ALA A 312 2.93 12.28 21.02
CA ALA A 312 3.84 12.19 19.89
C ALA A 312 3.88 10.77 19.28
N PHE A 313 3.90 9.73 20.11
CA PHE A 313 3.83 8.33 19.67
C PHE A 313 2.54 8.04 18.91
N SER A 314 1.40 8.54 19.40
CA SER A 314 0.11 8.34 18.73
C SER A 314 0.02 9.07 17.39
N ALA A 315 0.51 10.32 17.31
CA ALA A 315 0.57 11.03 16.04
C ALA A 315 1.36 10.27 14.97
N VAL A 316 2.53 9.74 15.35
CA VAL A 316 3.37 8.93 14.45
C VAL A 316 2.68 7.62 14.07
N SER A 317 2.03 6.93 15.01
CA SER A 317 1.27 5.70 14.75
C SER A 317 0.18 5.94 13.69
N ILE A 318 -0.68 6.94 13.91
CA ILE A 318 -1.77 7.33 13.00
C ILE A 318 -1.22 7.70 11.62
N GLY A 319 -0.12 8.46 11.57
CA GLY A 319 0.51 8.87 10.31
C GLY A 319 1.10 7.69 9.54
N ILE A 320 1.73 6.74 10.22
CA ILE A 320 2.26 5.50 9.62
C ILE A 320 1.11 4.65 9.07
N ILE A 321 0.02 4.47 9.81
CA ILE A 321 -1.13 3.68 9.36
C ILE A 321 -1.75 4.31 8.10
N SER A 322 -2.00 5.63 8.10
CA SER A 322 -2.55 6.36 6.95
C SER A 322 -1.66 6.26 5.71
N ALA A 323 -0.34 6.46 5.87
CA ALA A 323 0.62 6.34 4.79
C ALA A 323 0.72 4.90 4.26
N MET A 324 0.69 3.91 5.15
CA MET A 324 0.69 2.50 4.77
C MET A 324 -0.52 2.13 3.93
N PHE A 325 -1.72 2.60 4.30
CA PHE A 325 -2.91 2.33 3.52
C PHE A 325 -2.75 2.78 2.07
N SER A 326 -2.36 4.04 1.91
CA SER A 326 -2.23 4.66 0.59
C SER A 326 -1.09 4.03 -0.22
N TYR A 327 0.04 3.76 0.43
CA TYR A 327 1.21 3.21 -0.22
C TYR A 327 1.00 1.76 -0.66
N GLU A 328 0.48 0.89 0.21
CA GLU A 328 0.30 -0.54 -0.09
C GLU A 328 -0.75 -0.77 -1.18
N PHE A 329 -1.88 -0.05 -1.16
CA PHE A 329 -2.85 -0.12 -2.26
C PHE A 329 -2.28 0.42 -3.56
N ASP A 330 -1.47 1.48 -3.52
CA ASP A 330 -0.86 1.97 -4.75
C ASP A 330 0.14 0.98 -5.34
N ILE A 331 0.96 0.29 -4.54
CA ILE A 331 1.97 -0.63 -5.08
C ILE A 331 1.46 -2.05 -5.33
N ASP A 332 0.26 -2.39 -4.86
CA ASP A 332 -0.34 -3.71 -5.06
C ASP A 332 -0.58 -3.97 -6.57
N PRO A 333 0.03 -5.04 -7.14
CA PRO A 333 -0.13 -5.35 -8.55
C PRO A 333 -1.60 -5.51 -8.97
N LYS A 334 -2.43 -6.02 -8.06
CA LYS A 334 -3.84 -6.24 -8.35
C LYS A 334 -4.64 -4.95 -8.33
N ALA A 335 -4.45 -4.10 -7.33
CA ALA A 335 -5.08 -2.78 -7.31
C ALA A 335 -4.70 -1.96 -8.55
N ARG A 336 -3.42 -1.97 -8.96
CA ARG A 336 -2.95 -1.34 -10.22
C ARG A 336 -3.64 -1.91 -11.46
N TYR A 337 -3.83 -3.21 -11.50
CA TYR A 337 -4.47 -3.87 -12.63
C TYR A 337 -5.99 -3.63 -12.69
N CYS A 338 -6.69 -3.62 -11.55
CA CYS A 338 -8.15 -3.43 -11.51
C CYS A 338 -8.54 -1.95 -11.59
N SER A 339 -7.64 -1.03 -11.22
CA SER A 339 -7.86 0.42 -11.24
C SER A 339 -6.63 1.16 -11.78
N PRO A 340 -6.26 0.93 -13.05
CA PRO A 340 -5.04 1.49 -13.66
C PRO A 340 -5.08 3.01 -13.83
N ILE A 341 -6.28 3.61 -13.80
CA ILE A 341 -6.47 5.06 -13.90
C ILE A 341 -6.23 5.82 -12.58
N PHE A 342 -6.06 5.11 -11.46
CA PHE A 342 -5.94 5.70 -10.13
C PHE A 342 -4.70 5.22 -9.37
N TYR A 343 -4.44 3.91 -9.39
CA TYR A 343 -3.28 3.30 -8.74
C TYR A 343 -2.10 3.18 -9.71
N GLY A 344 -0.90 3.45 -9.22
CA GLY A 344 0.35 3.52 -9.99
C GLY A 344 1.15 4.81 -9.76
N TYR A 345 0.70 5.71 -8.89
CA TYR A 345 1.28 7.05 -8.74
C TYR A 345 2.62 7.04 -7.98
N VAL A 346 2.90 6.01 -7.18
CA VAL A 346 4.19 5.86 -6.49
C VAL A 346 5.31 5.57 -7.51
N PRO A 347 6.45 6.30 -7.46
CA PRO A 347 7.61 6.06 -8.32
C PRO A 347 8.14 4.63 -8.29
N ASP A 348 8.89 4.22 -9.31
CA ASP A 348 9.38 2.84 -9.41
C ASP A 348 10.72 2.60 -8.69
N THR A 349 11.53 3.65 -8.50
CA THR A 349 12.82 3.56 -7.83
C THR A 349 12.66 3.35 -6.32
N ALA A 350 13.42 2.42 -5.73
CA ALA A 350 13.37 2.10 -4.31
C ALA A 350 13.60 3.33 -3.41
N GLN A 351 14.53 4.22 -3.77
CA GLN A 351 14.78 5.46 -3.04
C GLN A 351 13.55 6.39 -3.07
N SER A 352 13.03 6.66 -4.26
CA SER A 352 11.85 7.51 -4.44
C SER A 352 10.62 6.95 -3.73
N ARG A 353 10.47 5.63 -3.67
CA ARG A 353 9.43 4.92 -2.91
C ARG A 353 9.51 5.16 -1.41
N THR A 354 10.72 5.08 -0.84
CA THR A 354 10.92 5.35 0.59
C THR A 354 10.68 6.83 0.91
N VAL A 355 11.15 7.74 0.06
CA VAL A 355 11.00 9.18 0.29
C VAL A 355 9.54 9.62 0.15
N ILE A 356 8.80 9.15 -0.86
CA ILE A 356 7.37 9.48 -0.98
C ILE A 356 6.58 8.92 0.21
N PHE A 357 6.91 7.71 0.69
CA PHE A 357 6.28 7.14 1.89
C PHE A 357 6.54 8.01 3.13
N LEU A 358 7.77 8.51 3.32
CA LEU A 358 8.08 9.42 4.42
C LEU A 358 7.28 10.73 4.32
N PHE A 359 7.16 11.30 3.11
CA PHE A 359 6.31 12.47 2.90
C PHE A 359 4.85 12.20 3.25
N MET A 360 4.30 11.03 2.91
CA MET A 360 2.94 10.64 3.30
C MET A 360 2.75 10.55 4.82
N VAL A 361 3.73 10.02 5.54
CA VAL A 361 3.71 9.93 7.02
C VAL A 361 3.72 11.34 7.62
N VAL A 362 4.70 12.17 7.22
CA VAL A 362 4.83 13.54 7.73
C VAL A 362 3.58 14.37 7.41
N PHE A 363 3.02 14.21 6.21
CA PHE A 363 1.77 14.85 5.81
C PHE A 363 0.61 14.45 6.72
N SER A 364 0.41 13.15 6.95
CA SER A 364 -0.67 12.66 7.80
C SER A 364 -0.51 13.12 9.26
N CYS A 365 0.71 13.07 9.82
CA CYS A 365 1.00 13.53 11.18
C CYS A 365 0.73 15.04 11.37
N SER A 366 1.13 15.85 10.37
CA SER A 366 0.99 17.30 10.45
C SER A 366 -0.46 17.74 10.28
N VAL A 367 -1.23 17.12 9.37
CA VAL A 367 -2.68 17.33 9.25
C VAL A 367 -3.42 16.94 10.53
N LEU A 368 -3.05 15.83 11.16
CA LEU A 368 -3.62 15.39 12.44
C LEU A 368 -3.45 16.45 13.51
N LEU A 369 -2.25 16.99 13.64
CA LEU A 369 -1.96 18.04 14.59
C LEU A 369 -2.79 19.31 14.31
N VAL A 370 -2.84 19.75 13.04
CA VAL A 370 -3.64 20.92 12.63
C VAL A 370 -5.12 20.73 12.99
N ARG A 371 -5.69 19.58 12.63
CA ARG A 371 -7.10 19.28 12.86
C ARG A 371 -7.42 19.15 14.35
N ALA A 372 -6.62 18.38 15.09
CA ALA A 372 -6.83 18.17 16.51
C ALA A 372 -6.69 19.48 17.31
N CYS A 373 -5.64 20.27 17.06
CA CYS A 373 -5.48 21.59 17.71
C CYS A 373 -6.68 22.50 17.44
N SER A 374 -7.18 22.52 16.20
CA SER A 374 -8.37 23.31 15.85
C SER A 374 -9.60 22.93 16.68
N LEU A 375 -9.88 21.63 16.79
CA LEU A 375 -11.02 21.13 17.55
C LEU A 375 -10.86 21.36 19.06
N VAL A 376 -9.64 21.23 19.59
CA VAL A 376 -9.35 21.54 21.00
C VAL A 376 -9.53 23.02 21.30
N LEU A 377 -9.10 23.94 20.41
CA LEU A 377 -9.37 25.37 20.59
C LEU A 377 -10.87 25.69 20.56
N LEU A 378 -11.63 25.04 19.67
CA LEU A 378 -13.10 25.16 19.67
C LEU A 378 -13.73 24.58 20.94
N TRP A 379 -13.23 23.47 21.46
CA TRP A 379 -13.65 22.92 22.75
C TRP A 379 -13.44 23.96 23.86
N LEU A 380 -12.23 24.52 23.97
CA LEU A 380 -11.87 25.50 24.99
C LEU A 380 -12.73 26.79 24.91
N LEU A 381 -13.13 27.20 23.70
CA LEU A 381 -14.11 28.26 23.50
C LEU A 381 -15.48 27.87 24.08
N SER A 382 -16.05 26.76 23.60
CA SER A 382 -17.18 26.09 24.23
C SER A 382 -17.48 24.76 23.53
N ILE A 383 -18.09 23.82 24.24
CA ILE A 383 -18.59 22.58 23.64
C ILE A 383 -19.63 22.81 22.53
N GLN A 384 -20.40 23.90 22.59
CA GLN A 384 -21.41 24.25 21.59
C GLN A 384 -20.79 24.65 20.25
N HIS A 385 -19.75 25.49 20.28
CA HIS A 385 -18.97 25.87 19.09
C HIS A 385 -18.36 24.64 18.41
N LEU A 386 -17.78 23.71 19.18
CA LEU A 386 -17.29 22.43 18.65
C LEU A 386 -18.42 21.62 17.99
N GLY A 387 -19.54 21.44 18.68
CA GLY A 387 -20.69 20.67 18.18
C GLY A 387 -21.29 21.27 16.89
N MET A 388 -21.43 22.59 16.83
CA MET A 388 -21.90 23.29 15.63
C MET A 388 -20.94 23.12 14.45
N TYR A 389 -19.63 23.27 14.68
CA TYR A 389 -18.63 23.07 13.64
C TYR A 389 -18.71 21.67 13.04
N LEU A 390 -18.71 20.63 13.89
CA LEU A 390 -18.80 19.24 13.43
C LEU A 390 -20.13 18.99 12.69
N ALA A 391 -21.26 19.45 13.23
CA ALA A 391 -22.57 19.27 12.60
C ALA A 391 -22.63 19.89 11.19
N VAL A 392 -22.09 21.10 11.03
CA VAL A 392 -22.02 21.77 9.73
C VAL A 392 -21.07 21.05 8.78
N ASP A 393 -19.87 20.68 9.25
CA ASP A 393 -18.84 20.06 8.41
C ASP A 393 -19.30 18.70 7.83
N TYR A 394 -19.78 17.79 8.70
CA TYR A 394 -20.34 16.51 8.26
C TYR A 394 -21.65 16.68 7.49
N GLY A 395 -22.48 17.66 7.85
CA GLY A 395 -23.72 17.96 7.14
C GLY A 395 -23.47 18.38 5.69
N VAL A 396 -22.56 19.31 5.46
CA VAL A 396 -22.15 19.76 4.12
C VAL A 396 -21.56 18.61 3.32
N PHE A 397 -20.73 17.75 3.92
CA PHE A 397 -20.19 16.57 3.24
C PHE A 397 -21.29 15.60 2.77
N LEU A 398 -22.24 15.27 3.65
CA LEU A 398 -23.33 14.37 3.29
C LEU A 398 -24.23 14.98 2.21
N LEU A 399 -24.52 16.28 2.30
CA LEU A 399 -25.27 17.01 1.26
C LEU A 399 -24.51 17.02 -0.08
N TYR A 400 -23.19 17.21 -0.06
CA TYR A 400 -22.35 17.09 -1.26
C TYR A 400 -22.50 15.70 -1.90
N LYS A 401 -22.46 14.62 -1.11
CA LYS A 401 -22.64 13.25 -1.64
C LYS A 401 -24.06 12.99 -2.14
N VAL A 402 -25.08 13.63 -1.57
CA VAL A 402 -26.44 13.61 -2.14
C VAL A 402 -26.48 14.36 -3.48
N ALA A 403 -25.87 15.56 -3.55
CA ALA A 403 -25.85 16.39 -4.74
C ALA A 403 -25.12 15.73 -5.92
N THR A 404 -24.04 14.97 -5.66
CA THR A 404 -23.31 14.23 -6.71
C THR A 404 -23.94 12.89 -7.07
N GLY A 405 -25.04 12.48 -6.42
CA GLY A 405 -25.66 11.18 -6.65
C GLY A 405 -24.92 9.97 -6.07
N ASP A 406 -23.85 10.20 -5.29
CA ASP A 406 -22.98 9.15 -4.73
C ASP A 406 -23.21 8.94 -3.21
N PHE A 407 -24.41 9.25 -2.71
CA PHE A 407 -24.71 9.14 -1.28
C PHE A 407 -24.64 7.70 -0.77
N PHE A 408 -25.26 6.76 -1.50
CA PHE A 408 -25.19 5.35 -1.15
C PHE A 408 -23.76 4.87 -1.29
N HIS A 409 -23.23 4.31 -0.21
CA HIS A 409 -21.88 3.80 -0.20
C HIS A 409 -21.75 2.64 -1.22
N TRP A 410 -20.58 2.50 -1.81
CA TRP A 410 -20.31 1.56 -2.90
C TRP A 410 -20.53 0.10 -2.46
N LEU A 411 -20.45 -0.17 -1.15
CA LEU A 411 -20.79 -1.44 -0.54
C LEU A 411 -22.30 -1.78 -0.66
N PRO A 412 -22.68 -2.90 -1.30
CA PRO A 412 -24.07 -3.35 -1.41
C PRO A 412 -24.64 -3.85 -0.08
N PHE A 413 -25.22 -2.93 0.67
CA PHE A 413 -26.03 -3.24 1.84
C PHE A 413 -27.46 -3.68 1.46
N PRO A 414 -28.14 -4.48 2.30
CA PRO A 414 -29.57 -4.73 2.15
C PRO A 414 -30.38 -3.42 2.13
N ARG A 415 -31.41 -3.33 1.30
CA ARG A 415 -32.22 -2.11 1.13
C ARG A 415 -32.80 -1.56 2.44
N SER A 416 -33.08 -2.40 3.43
CA SER A 416 -33.58 -1.97 4.74
C SER A 416 -32.56 -1.23 5.60
N MET A 417 -31.26 -1.52 5.43
CA MET A 417 -30.17 -0.94 6.22
C MET A 417 -29.29 0.00 5.39
N SER A 418 -29.53 0.12 4.08
CA SER A 418 -28.59 0.79 3.17
C SER A 418 -28.37 2.26 3.50
N VAL A 419 -29.40 2.96 3.97
CA VAL A 419 -29.26 4.38 4.37
C VAL A 419 -28.36 4.50 5.58
N PHE A 420 -28.71 3.82 6.68
CA PHE A 420 -27.94 3.85 7.92
C PHE A 420 -26.49 3.41 7.71
N ALA A 421 -26.28 2.27 7.05
CA ALA A 421 -24.93 1.75 6.78
C ALA A 421 -24.10 2.68 5.89
N SER A 422 -24.73 3.35 4.90
CA SER A 422 -24.04 4.34 4.07
C SER A 422 -23.64 5.56 4.88
N ILE A 423 -24.54 6.10 5.71
CA ILE A 423 -24.23 7.25 6.58
C ILE A 423 -23.07 6.89 7.51
N SER A 424 -23.13 5.74 8.20
CA SER A 424 -22.07 5.31 9.10
C SER A 424 -20.73 5.14 8.40
N ALA A 425 -20.70 4.49 7.23
CA ALA A 425 -19.46 4.32 6.46
C ALA A 425 -18.92 5.66 5.95
N ARG A 426 -19.77 6.57 5.47
CA ARG A 426 -19.37 7.89 4.99
C ARG A 426 -18.81 8.75 6.13
N ILE A 427 -19.44 8.75 7.30
CA ILE A 427 -18.93 9.46 8.48
C ILE A 427 -17.59 8.86 8.91
N LEU A 428 -17.48 7.53 9.00
CA LEU A 428 -16.25 6.83 9.35
C LEU A 428 -15.06 7.27 8.47
N MET A 429 -15.24 7.18 7.14
CA MET A 429 -14.19 7.52 6.18
C MET A 429 -13.86 9.02 6.22
N LYS A 430 -14.88 9.89 6.30
CA LYS A 430 -14.70 11.34 6.43
C LYS A 430 -13.94 11.70 7.70
N THR A 431 -14.30 11.13 8.85
CA THR A 431 -13.60 11.37 10.12
C THR A 431 -12.12 11.00 9.97
N ILE A 432 -11.79 9.83 9.42
CA ILE A 432 -10.39 9.46 9.23
C ILE A 432 -9.68 10.43 8.28
N THR A 433 -10.29 10.79 7.14
CA THR A 433 -9.67 11.75 6.21
C THR A 433 -9.47 13.12 6.83
N ASP A 434 -10.39 13.61 7.66
CA ASP A 434 -10.29 14.94 8.27
C ASP A 434 -9.05 15.09 9.14
N PHE A 435 -8.71 14.03 9.87
CA PHE A 435 -7.56 14.01 10.76
C PHE A 435 -6.29 13.55 10.07
N THR A 436 -6.34 12.76 9.01
CA THR A 436 -5.11 12.14 8.47
C THR A 436 -4.81 12.51 7.02
N ALA A 437 -5.78 13.08 6.31
CA ALA A 437 -5.73 13.27 4.87
C ALA A 437 -5.22 12.03 4.12
N THR A 438 -5.67 10.82 4.51
CA THR A 438 -5.30 9.57 3.83
C THR A 438 -5.52 9.72 2.32
N LEU A 439 -4.46 9.51 1.55
CA LEU A 439 -4.48 9.74 0.11
C LEU A 439 -5.40 8.74 -0.59
N ASP A 440 -5.44 7.48 -0.16
CA ASP A 440 -6.30 6.46 -0.77
C ASP A 440 -7.78 6.88 -0.84
N PHE A 441 -8.27 7.58 0.19
CA PHE A 441 -9.67 8.00 0.27
C PHE A 441 -10.04 9.13 -0.72
N ARG A 442 -9.07 9.64 -1.47
CA ARG A 442 -9.31 10.54 -2.63
C ARG A 442 -9.91 9.81 -3.84
N ILE A 443 -10.00 8.47 -3.80
CA ILE A 443 -10.67 7.70 -4.85
C ILE A 443 -12.13 8.20 -5.04
N PRO A 444 -12.64 8.35 -6.28
CA PRO A 444 -13.96 8.93 -6.54
C PRO A 444 -15.14 8.27 -5.81
N ILE A 445 -15.09 6.95 -5.63
CA ILE A 445 -16.14 6.20 -4.92
C ILE A 445 -16.20 6.52 -3.41
N GLU A 446 -15.11 7.05 -2.84
CA GLU A 446 -15.03 7.52 -1.46
C GLU A 446 -15.31 9.02 -1.36
N LEU A 447 -14.30 9.86 -1.14
CA LEU A 447 -14.50 11.32 -1.07
C LEU A 447 -14.42 11.95 -2.46
N GLY A 448 -13.54 11.44 -3.33
CA GLY A 448 -13.20 12.03 -4.62
C GLY A 448 -12.14 13.13 -4.51
N GLY A 449 -11.32 13.27 -5.55
CA GLY A 449 -10.14 14.15 -5.55
C GLY A 449 -10.47 15.60 -5.23
N ALA A 450 -11.44 16.19 -5.94
CA ALA A 450 -11.84 17.59 -5.74
C ALA A 450 -12.32 17.90 -4.31
N TYR A 451 -13.14 17.02 -3.73
CA TYR A 451 -13.59 17.22 -2.34
C TYR A 451 -12.46 16.95 -1.34
N TRP A 452 -11.63 15.94 -1.59
CA TRP A 452 -10.49 15.62 -0.75
C TRP A 452 -9.53 16.81 -0.62
N ILE A 453 -9.15 17.44 -1.74
CA ILE A 453 -8.25 18.60 -1.70
C ILE A 453 -8.92 19.81 -1.03
N PHE A 454 -10.22 20.05 -1.29
CA PHE A 454 -11.00 21.08 -0.59
C PHE A 454 -10.99 20.86 0.92
N ASN A 455 -11.25 19.64 1.38
CA ASN A 455 -11.27 19.26 2.79
C ASN A 455 -9.89 19.47 3.44
N THR A 456 -8.81 19.10 2.75
CA THR A 456 -7.44 19.35 3.21
C THR A 456 -7.15 20.85 3.36
N PHE A 457 -7.52 21.67 2.36
CA PHE A 457 -7.35 23.12 2.44
C PHE A 457 -8.21 23.76 3.53
N GLN A 458 -9.45 23.30 3.71
CA GLN A 458 -10.32 23.73 4.79
C GLN A 458 -9.67 23.49 6.16
N THR A 459 -9.00 22.34 6.35
CA THR A 459 -8.26 22.04 7.58
C THR A 459 -7.07 22.99 7.80
N PHE A 460 -6.34 23.36 6.74
CA PHE A 460 -5.24 24.34 6.86
C PHE A 460 -5.72 25.73 7.29
N LEU A 461 -6.90 26.14 6.83
CA LEU A 461 -7.50 27.44 7.19
C LEU A 461 -8.15 27.43 8.58
N LEU A 462 -8.62 26.27 9.03
CA LEU A 462 -9.35 26.14 10.30
C LEU A 462 -8.50 26.56 11.50
N LEU A 463 -7.25 26.08 11.59
CA LEU A 463 -6.41 26.34 12.77
C LEU A 463 -6.13 27.85 12.98
N PRO A 464 -5.66 28.62 11.97
CA PRO A 464 -5.53 30.08 12.09
C PRO A 464 -6.83 30.77 12.55
N VAL A 465 -7.98 30.37 12.02
CA VAL A 465 -9.29 30.94 12.40
C VAL A 465 -9.58 30.65 13.88
N CYS A 466 -9.37 29.42 14.33
CA CYS A 466 -9.56 29.03 15.73
C CYS A 466 -8.60 29.77 16.68
N VAL A 467 -7.34 30.00 16.28
CA VAL A 467 -6.37 30.78 17.07
C VAL A 467 -6.84 32.23 17.23
N VAL A 468 -7.31 32.86 16.15
CA VAL A 468 -7.87 34.23 16.22
C VAL A 468 -9.08 34.30 17.16
N LEU A 469 -10.03 33.37 17.03
CA LEU A 469 -11.21 33.32 17.89
C LEU A 469 -10.83 33.11 19.37
N TYR A 470 -9.94 32.16 19.64
CA TYR A 470 -9.48 31.85 20.99
C TYR A 470 -8.74 33.04 21.65
N THR A 471 -7.78 33.64 20.93
CA THR A 471 -7.01 34.78 21.44
C THR A 471 -7.86 36.02 21.65
N ARG A 472 -8.88 36.23 20.82
CA ARG A 472 -9.83 37.34 20.97
C ARG A 472 -10.69 37.21 22.22
N GLU A 473 -11.19 36.00 22.49
CA GLU A 473 -12.11 35.76 23.63
C GLU A 473 -11.37 35.73 24.97
N PHE A 474 -10.23 35.05 25.03
CA PHE A 474 -9.57 34.81 26.32
C PHE A 474 -8.32 35.67 26.56
N GLY A 475 -7.67 36.22 25.53
CA GLY A 475 -6.40 36.94 25.68
C GLY A 475 -5.20 36.03 26.02
N GLY A 476 -5.34 34.71 25.90
CA GLY A 476 -4.30 33.69 26.13
C GLY A 476 -4.02 33.26 27.59
N PRO A 477 -5.02 33.07 28.48
CA PRO A 477 -4.80 32.76 29.88
C PRO A 477 -4.46 31.28 30.12
N TYR A 478 -4.84 30.38 29.20
CA TYR A 478 -4.46 28.96 29.23
C TYR A 478 -3.32 28.63 28.24
N LEU A 479 -3.33 29.28 27.07
CA LEU A 479 -2.31 29.11 26.03
C LEU A 479 -1.83 30.47 25.53
N GLU A 480 -0.51 30.67 25.53
CA GLU A 480 0.10 31.88 25.02
C GLU A 480 -0.13 32.02 23.51
N GLY A 481 -0.64 33.19 23.07
CA GLY A 481 -0.99 33.43 21.68
C GLY A 481 0.19 33.28 20.71
N TRP A 482 1.39 33.70 21.10
CA TRP A 482 2.60 33.54 20.27
C TRP A 482 2.91 32.07 20.01
N SER A 483 2.89 31.24 21.06
CA SER A 483 3.14 29.81 20.98
C SER A 483 2.12 29.10 20.07
N LEU A 484 0.85 29.52 20.09
CA LEU A 484 -0.19 29.02 19.17
C LEU A 484 0.09 29.39 17.71
N TRP A 485 0.55 30.61 17.44
CA TRP A 485 0.91 31.03 16.08
C TRP A 485 2.14 30.30 15.56
N VAL A 486 3.15 30.08 16.40
CA VAL A 486 4.33 29.25 16.04
C VAL A 486 3.90 27.83 15.71
N LEU A 487 3.09 27.21 16.56
CA LEU A 487 2.54 25.86 16.31
C LEU A 487 1.76 25.80 14.99
N THR A 488 0.94 26.81 14.72
CA THR A 488 0.15 26.92 13.48
C THR A 488 1.06 27.05 12.26
N ALA A 489 2.04 27.96 12.31
CA ALA A 489 2.97 28.17 11.21
C ALA A 489 3.78 26.91 10.90
N VAL A 490 4.32 26.23 11.92
CA VAL A 490 5.11 25.01 11.75
C VAL A 490 4.26 23.87 11.21
N SER A 491 3.10 23.60 11.81
CA SER A 491 2.25 22.46 11.44
C SER A 491 1.63 22.62 10.05
N VAL A 492 1.09 23.81 9.73
CA VAL A 492 0.51 24.10 8.40
C VAL A 492 1.60 24.11 7.32
N SER A 493 2.76 24.75 7.57
CA SER A 493 3.85 24.76 6.58
C SER A 493 4.38 23.36 6.33
N THR A 494 4.53 22.53 7.37
CA THR A 494 4.95 21.13 7.23
C THR A 494 3.92 20.34 6.42
N SER A 495 2.62 20.55 6.66
CA SER A 495 1.54 19.91 5.90
C SER A 495 1.57 20.29 4.42
N VAL A 496 1.74 21.58 4.11
CA VAL A 496 1.78 22.08 2.74
C VAL A 496 3.02 21.58 2.00
N LEU A 497 4.20 21.64 2.63
CA LEU A 497 5.46 21.18 2.03
C LEU A 497 5.45 19.68 1.78
N SER A 498 4.94 18.89 2.72
CA SER A 498 4.84 17.43 2.56
C SER A 498 3.81 17.02 1.51
N LEU A 499 2.66 17.69 1.42
CA LEU A 499 1.70 17.48 0.33
C LEU A 499 2.31 17.83 -1.03
N GLY A 500 3.00 18.98 -1.12
CA GLY A 500 3.72 19.39 -2.32
C GLY A 500 4.78 18.37 -2.73
N GLY A 501 5.51 17.81 -1.76
CA GLY A 501 6.44 16.71 -1.96
C GLY A 501 5.78 15.45 -2.52
N VAL A 502 4.65 15.02 -1.95
CA VAL A 502 3.87 13.88 -2.47
C VAL A 502 3.45 14.11 -3.92
N ILE A 503 2.85 15.26 -4.23
CA ILE A 503 2.34 15.56 -5.58
C ILE A 503 3.50 15.68 -6.59
N TYR A 504 4.60 16.31 -6.20
CA TYR A 504 5.79 16.45 -7.03
C TYR A 504 6.41 15.09 -7.35
N MET A 505 6.51 14.21 -6.36
CA MET A 505 7.07 12.87 -6.55
C MET A 505 6.12 11.91 -7.26
N ALA A 506 4.81 12.12 -7.17
CA ALA A 506 3.84 11.29 -7.87
C ALA A 506 4.05 11.37 -9.39
N LYS A 507 3.89 10.22 -10.07
CA LYS A 507 3.94 10.13 -11.53
C LYS A 507 2.95 11.12 -12.16
N SER A 508 3.40 11.84 -13.19
CA SER A 508 2.67 12.96 -13.80
C SER A 508 1.26 12.60 -14.25
N GLU A 509 1.10 11.41 -14.83
CA GLU A 509 -0.19 10.85 -15.30
C GLU A 509 -1.27 10.83 -14.21
N TYR A 510 -0.87 10.60 -12.95
CA TYR A 510 -1.79 10.41 -11.82
C TYR A 510 -1.98 11.68 -10.99
N ARG A 511 -1.22 12.75 -11.23
CA ARG A 511 -1.34 14.00 -10.44
C ARG A 511 -2.74 14.60 -10.54
N SER A 512 -3.39 14.45 -11.70
CA SER A 512 -4.76 14.90 -11.92
C SER A 512 -5.79 14.23 -10.98
N THR A 513 -5.48 13.06 -10.43
CA THR A 513 -6.37 12.34 -9.50
C THR A 513 -6.57 13.10 -8.19
N PHE A 514 -5.63 13.97 -7.80
CA PHE A 514 -5.69 14.73 -6.55
C PHE A 514 -6.76 15.83 -6.56
N TRP A 515 -7.19 16.28 -7.73
CA TRP A 515 -8.20 17.35 -7.89
C TRP A 515 -9.27 17.00 -8.91
N SER A 516 -9.40 15.72 -9.26
CA SER A 516 -10.40 15.28 -10.22
C SER A 516 -11.83 15.51 -9.69
N PRO A 517 -12.72 16.16 -10.46
CA PRO A 517 -14.13 16.32 -10.09
C PRO A 517 -14.99 15.09 -10.44
N THR A 518 -14.37 14.00 -10.90
CA THR A 518 -15.10 12.78 -11.31
C THR A 518 -15.94 12.22 -10.17
N THR A 519 -17.19 11.87 -10.48
CA THR A 519 -18.08 11.20 -9.53
C THR A 519 -17.70 9.72 -9.38
N GLY A 520 -18.12 9.08 -8.29
CA GLY A 520 -17.89 7.66 -8.08
C GLY A 520 -18.55 6.81 -9.17
N SER A 521 -19.75 7.21 -9.60
CA SER A 521 -20.49 6.57 -10.69
C SER A 521 -19.75 6.71 -12.04
N GLU A 522 -19.27 7.91 -12.39
CA GLU A 522 -18.46 8.13 -13.60
C GLU A 522 -17.16 7.34 -13.59
N TYR A 523 -16.50 7.25 -12.43
CA TYR A 523 -15.26 6.50 -12.26
C TYR A 523 -15.47 5.01 -12.55
N VAL A 524 -16.53 4.40 -12.01
CA VAL A 524 -16.86 2.98 -12.27
C VAL A 524 -17.16 2.74 -13.75
N VAL A 525 -17.90 3.63 -14.39
CA VAL A 525 -18.17 3.55 -15.84
C VAL A 525 -16.87 3.65 -16.64
N LYS A 526 -15.96 4.54 -16.23
CA LYS A 526 -14.65 4.67 -16.88
C LYS A 526 -13.81 3.39 -16.76
N LEU A 527 -13.78 2.77 -15.57
CA LEU A 527 -13.11 1.48 -15.38
C LEU A 527 -13.71 0.38 -16.26
N TYR A 528 -15.03 0.29 -16.32
CA TYR A 528 -15.71 -0.68 -17.18
C TYR A 528 -15.33 -0.51 -18.66
N ARG A 529 -15.24 0.75 -19.13
CA ARG A 529 -14.83 1.07 -20.50
C ARG A 529 -13.36 0.76 -20.77
N THR A 530 -12.45 1.03 -19.82
CA THR A 530 -11.04 0.61 -19.94
C THR A 530 -10.93 -0.91 -20.10
N GLY A 531 -11.72 -1.70 -19.35
CA GLY A 531 -11.76 -3.14 -19.54
C GLY A 531 -12.27 -3.59 -20.92
N ILE A 532 -13.06 -2.78 -21.62
CA ILE A 532 -13.44 -3.04 -23.02
C ILE A 532 -12.25 -2.80 -23.94
N GLU A 533 -11.54 -1.67 -23.78
CA GLU A 533 -10.37 -1.31 -24.59
C GLU A 533 -9.23 -2.33 -24.47
N GLU A 534 -9.04 -2.90 -23.26
CA GLU A 534 -8.02 -3.91 -23.00
C GLU A 534 -8.45 -5.35 -23.36
N GLU A 535 -9.71 -5.54 -23.80
CA GLU A 535 -10.35 -6.85 -24.03
C GLU A 535 -10.31 -7.78 -22.80
N ASP A 536 -10.42 -7.19 -21.61
CA ASP A 536 -10.27 -7.90 -20.34
C ASP A 536 -11.58 -8.01 -19.57
N ASP A 537 -12.20 -9.20 -19.65
CA ASP A 537 -13.44 -9.51 -18.95
C ASP A 537 -13.31 -9.41 -17.41
N TYR A 538 -12.12 -9.61 -16.84
CA TYR A 538 -11.94 -9.55 -15.40
C TYR A 538 -11.99 -8.11 -14.88
N ILE A 539 -11.35 -7.16 -15.56
CA ILE A 539 -11.43 -5.72 -15.22
C ILE A 539 -12.88 -5.24 -15.31
N ARG A 540 -13.61 -5.67 -16.35
CA ARG A 540 -15.04 -5.35 -16.50
C ARG A 540 -15.86 -5.94 -15.36
N ALA A 541 -15.67 -7.22 -15.04
CA ALA A 541 -16.39 -7.88 -13.96
C ALA A 541 -16.11 -7.23 -12.61
N ASP A 542 -14.86 -6.86 -12.35
CA ASP A 542 -14.45 -6.18 -11.12
C ASP A 542 -14.94 -4.72 -11.06
N ALA A 543 -15.16 -4.04 -12.19
CA ALA A 543 -15.74 -2.69 -12.14
C ALA A 543 -17.22 -2.70 -11.72
N VAL A 544 -18.02 -3.65 -12.22
CA VAL A 544 -19.49 -3.66 -12.01
C VAL A 544 -19.98 -4.62 -10.93
N PHE A 545 -19.44 -5.84 -10.82
CA PHE A 545 -20.00 -6.85 -9.90
C PHE A 545 -19.46 -6.75 -8.47
N SER A 546 -18.41 -5.98 -8.31
CA SER A 546 -17.77 -5.60 -7.05
C SER A 546 -18.47 -4.44 -6.33
N VAL A 547 -19.27 -3.69 -7.08
CA VAL A 547 -19.88 -2.45 -6.62
C VAL A 547 -21.41 -2.57 -6.62
N SER A 548 -22.08 -1.84 -5.75
CA SER A 548 -23.54 -1.75 -5.75
C SER A 548 -24.08 -1.33 -7.13
N GLY A 549 -25.08 -2.06 -7.63
CA GLY A 549 -25.72 -1.81 -8.93
C GLY A 549 -26.29 -0.41 -9.16
N ARG A 550 -26.45 0.37 -8.08
CA ARG A 550 -26.87 1.78 -8.17
C ARG A 550 -25.80 2.65 -8.85
N VAL A 551 -24.52 2.36 -8.61
CA VAL A 551 -23.36 3.18 -9.05
C VAL A 551 -23.17 3.12 -10.57
N TRP A 552 -23.54 2.01 -11.20
CA TRP A 552 -23.40 1.80 -12.65
C TRP A 552 -24.76 1.68 -13.37
N SER A 553 -25.82 2.19 -12.76
CA SER A 553 -27.18 2.14 -13.35
C SER A 553 -27.29 2.78 -14.74
N SER A 554 -26.38 3.70 -15.09
CA SER A 554 -26.32 4.33 -16.41
C SER A 554 -25.90 3.39 -17.55
N ILE A 555 -25.15 2.32 -17.24
CA ILE A 555 -24.66 1.33 -18.21
C ILE A 555 -25.33 -0.04 -18.02
N GLU A 556 -26.50 -0.09 -17.36
CA GLU A 556 -27.16 -1.34 -17.00
C GLU A 556 -27.46 -2.22 -18.23
N GLU A 557 -27.94 -1.62 -19.32
CA GLU A 557 -28.23 -2.34 -20.57
C GLU A 557 -26.95 -2.84 -21.26
N GLU A 558 -25.88 -2.03 -21.30
CA GLU A 558 -24.59 -2.45 -21.86
C GLU A 558 -23.99 -3.65 -21.10
N VAL A 559 -24.10 -3.62 -19.76
CA VAL A 559 -23.65 -4.73 -18.90
C VAL A 559 -24.52 -5.97 -19.13
N ARG A 560 -25.85 -5.78 -19.28
CA ARG A 560 -26.79 -6.88 -19.56
C ARG A 560 -26.48 -7.56 -20.89
N GLU A 561 -26.24 -6.79 -21.94
CA GLU A 561 -25.87 -7.31 -23.26
C GLU A 561 -24.55 -8.09 -23.19
N TRP A 562 -23.53 -7.53 -22.55
CA TRP A 562 -22.24 -8.20 -22.34
C TRP A 562 -22.39 -9.52 -21.58
N VAL A 563 -23.05 -9.50 -20.41
CA VAL A 563 -23.30 -10.72 -19.62
C VAL A 563 -24.03 -11.76 -20.46
N SER A 564 -25.06 -11.34 -21.21
CA SER A 564 -25.85 -12.28 -22.01
C SER A 564 -25.04 -12.96 -23.13
N SER A 565 -24.14 -12.21 -23.77
CA SER A 565 -23.30 -12.72 -24.87
C SER A 565 -22.17 -13.63 -24.39
N GLN A 566 -21.56 -13.32 -23.23
CA GLN A 566 -20.40 -14.06 -22.72
C GLN A 566 -20.77 -15.16 -21.71
N TRP A 567 -22.00 -15.20 -21.19
CA TRP A 567 -22.42 -16.14 -20.14
C TRP A 567 -22.05 -17.60 -20.43
N TRP A 568 -22.35 -18.06 -21.64
CA TRP A 568 -22.09 -19.45 -22.05
C TRP A 568 -20.60 -19.73 -22.25
N ARG A 569 -19.84 -18.73 -22.69
CA ARG A 569 -18.38 -18.82 -22.79
C ARG A 569 -17.76 -18.97 -21.40
N TRP A 570 -18.14 -18.13 -20.43
CA TRP A 570 -17.64 -18.24 -19.05
C TRP A 570 -18.02 -19.56 -18.39
N LYS A 571 -19.19 -20.13 -18.70
CA LYS A 571 -19.57 -21.46 -18.22
C LYS A 571 -18.71 -22.58 -18.81
N LYS A 572 -18.35 -22.47 -20.09
CA LYS A 572 -17.54 -23.47 -20.79
C LYS A 572 -16.06 -23.39 -20.42
N GLU A 573 -15.51 -22.18 -20.42
CA GLU A 573 -14.10 -21.92 -20.15
C GLU A 573 -13.80 -21.89 -18.64
N SER A 574 -14.80 -21.60 -17.80
CA SER A 574 -14.71 -21.47 -16.34
C SER A 574 -13.47 -20.68 -15.90
N PRO A 575 -13.33 -19.41 -16.35
CA PRO A 575 -12.14 -18.62 -16.07
C PRO A 575 -11.97 -18.43 -14.56
N VAL A 576 -10.71 -18.28 -14.12
CA VAL A 576 -10.33 -18.25 -12.69
C VAL A 576 -11.10 -17.20 -11.89
N TRP A 577 -11.45 -16.07 -12.51
CA TRP A 577 -12.21 -15.00 -11.90
C TRP A 577 -13.72 -15.27 -11.80
N PHE A 578 -14.27 -16.16 -12.64
CA PHE A 578 -15.71 -16.50 -12.68
C PHE A 578 -16.04 -17.66 -11.74
N ASP A 579 -15.82 -17.41 -10.46
CA ASP A 579 -16.06 -18.37 -9.40
C ASP A 579 -17.44 -18.19 -8.74
N LEU A 580 -17.76 -19.02 -7.74
CA LEU A 580 -19.12 -19.08 -7.19
C LEU A 580 -19.63 -17.71 -6.70
N ALA A 581 -18.80 -16.91 -6.03
CA ALA A 581 -19.23 -15.60 -5.54
C ALA A 581 -19.41 -14.59 -6.68
N MET A 582 -18.49 -14.52 -7.65
CA MET A 582 -18.64 -13.63 -8.80
C MET A 582 -19.86 -14.01 -9.65
N SER A 583 -20.08 -15.30 -9.90
CA SER A 583 -21.28 -15.76 -10.60
C SER A 583 -22.59 -15.46 -9.85
N ALA A 584 -22.50 -15.22 -8.55
CA ALA A 584 -23.63 -14.92 -7.70
C ALA A 584 -23.80 -13.42 -7.39
N SER A 585 -22.80 -12.57 -7.62
CA SER A 585 -22.97 -11.11 -7.60
C SER A 585 -23.75 -10.62 -8.81
N ILE A 586 -23.65 -11.30 -9.96
CA ILE A 586 -24.42 -10.99 -11.17
C ILE A 586 -25.94 -11.02 -10.89
N PRO A 587 -26.69 -9.94 -11.15
CA PRO A 587 -28.14 -9.92 -11.03
C PRO A 587 -28.84 -10.99 -11.90
N LEU A 588 -29.89 -11.65 -11.40
CA LEU A 588 -30.53 -12.78 -12.10
C LEU A 588 -31.24 -12.37 -13.40
N ASP A 589 -31.74 -11.15 -13.44
CA ASP A 589 -32.33 -10.47 -14.58
C ASP A 589 -31.35 -10.26 -15.73
N MET A 590 -30.05 -10.14 -15.45
CA MET A 590 -28.99 -9.98 -16.45
C MET A 590 -28.55 -11.29 -17.11
N ILE A 591 -28.88 -12.43 -16.51
CA ILE A 591 -28.52 -13.76 -17.04
C ILE A 591 -29.48 -14.12 -18.20
N PRO A 592 -29.00 -14.77 -19.28
CA PRO A 592 -29.86 -15.32 -20.33
C PRO A 592 -30.99 -16.19 -19.78
N LYS A 593 -32.20 -16.09 -20.34
CA LYS A 593 -33.41 -16.78 -19.81
C LYS A 593 -33.18 -18.27 -19.54
N GLU A 594 -32.50 -18.95 -20.45
CA GLU A 594 -32.13 -20.37 -20.38
C GLU A 594 -31.20 -20.69 -19.18
N GLY A 595 -30.27 -19.80 -18.84
CA GLY A 595 -29.34 -19.96 -17.72
C GLY A 595 -29.90 -19.53 -16.36
N ARG A 596 -31.01 -18.79 -16.33
CA ARG A 596 -31.59 -18.24 -15.09
C ARG A 596 -32.06 -19.31 -14.13
N GLU A 597 -32.71 -20.36 -14.63
CA GLU A 597 -33.21 -21.44 -13.76
C GLU A 597 -32.06 -22.21 -13.13
N GLU A 598 -31.01 -22.50 -13.89
CA GLU A 598 -29.81 -23.17 -13.37
C GLU A 598 -29.11 -22.29 -12.33
N ALA A 599 -28.92 -21.00 -12.62
CA ALA A 599 -28.34 -20.04 -11.66
C ALA A 599 -29.20 -19.91 -10.40
N ARG A 600 -30.54 -19.89 -10.55
CA ARG A 600 -31.48 -19.84 -9.43
C ARG A 600 -31.45 -21.13 -8.60
N LYS A 601 -31.37 -22.30 -9.24
CA LYS A 601 -31.23 -23.60 -8.57
C LYS A 601 -29.91 -23.68 -7.82
N LYS A 602 -28.78 -23.33 -8.45
CA LYS A 602 -27.46 -23.23 -7.81
C LYS A 602 -27.48 -22.27 -6.61
N ARG A 603 -28.08 -21.09 -6.77
CA ARG A 603 -28.24 -20.13 -5.66
C ARG A 603 -29.19 -20.62 -4.57
N LYS A 604 -30.14 -21.50 -4.86
CA LYS A 604 -31.07 -22.08 -3.88
C LYS A 604 -30.46 -23.27 -3.13
N THR A 605 -29.69 -24.12 -3.80
CA THR A 605 -28.94 -25.24 -3.20
C THR A 605 -27.76 -24.78 -2.37
N MET A 606 -27.31 -23.53 -2.55
CA MET A 606 -26.34 -22.91 -1.64
C MET A 606 -26.85 -22.91 -0.20
N SER A 607 -25.98 -23.31 0.72
CA SER A 607 -26.15 -23.21 2.16
C SER A 607 -26.56 -21.78 2.57
N ILE A 608 -27.34 -21.64 3.64
CA ILE A 608 -27.66 -20.33 4.25
C ILE A 608 -26.37 -19.57 4.56
N GLY A 609 -25.31 -20.30 4.95
CA GLY A 609 -23.96 -19.77 5.09
C GLY A 609 -23.47 -19.18 3.77
N GLU A 610 -23.42 -19.96 2.70
CA GLU A 610 -22.91 -19.54 1.37
C GLU A 610 -23.68 -18.35 0.81
N LYS A 611 -25.01 -18.31 1.02
CA LYS A 611 -25.85 -17.17 0.64
C LYS A 611 -25.49 -15.89 1.41
N ILE A 612 -25.16 -16.01 2.70
CA ILE A 612 -24.71 -14.89 3.53
C ILE A 612 -23.30 -14.44 3.15
N GLU A 613 -22.40 -15.36 2.80
CA GLU A 613 -21.05 -15.05 2.33
C GLU A 613 -21.06 -14.40 0.95
N ILE A 614 -21.86 -14.86 0.01
CA ILE A 614 -22.01 -14.15 -1.27
C ILE A 614 -22.66 -12.77 -1.02
N ARG A 615 -23.62 -12.67 -0.12
CA ARG A 615 -24.29 -11.41 0.22
C ARG A 615 -23.41 -10.42 1.01
N LYS A 616 -22.33 -10.90 1.64
CA LYS A 616 -21.33 -10.10 2.40
C LYS A 616 -20.02 -9.90 1.63
N MET A 617 -19.60 -10.85 0.80
CA MET A 617 -18.58 -10.63 -0.24
C MET A 617 -19.06 -9.56 -1.21
N ARG A 618 -20.37 -9.46 -1.47
CA ARG A 618 -20.95 -8.32 -2.17
C ARG A 618 -20.48 -6.99 -1.54
N SER A 619 -20.38 -6.86 -0.22
CA SER A 619 -19.84 -5.66 0.45
C SER A 619 -18.31 -5.58 0.53
N THR A 620 -17.56 -6.35 -0.26
CA THR A 620 -16.08 -6.34 -0.26
C THR A 620 -15.44 -6.96 -1.51
N MET A 621 -16.22 -7.21 -2.57
CA MET A 621 -15.66 -7.65 -3.84
C MET A 621 -14.95 -6.42 -4.41
N SER A 622 -13.63 -6.34 -4.25
CA SER A 622 -12.72 -6.15 -5.39
C SER A 622 -11.48 -7.02 -5.25
N PHE A 623 -11.54 -8.02 -4.36
CA PHE A 623 -10.35 -8.71 -3.92
C PHE A 623 -10.48 -10.25 -4.01
N ARG A 624 -10.60 -10.80 -5.23
CA ARG A 624 -10.39 -12.24 -5.53
C ARG A 624 -9.12 -12.54 -6.36
N LYS A 625 -8.53 -13.72 -6.13
CA LYS A 625 -7.16 -14.18 -6.46
C LYS A 625 -6.63 -13.80 -7.85
N THR A 626 -5.30 -13.58 -7.89
CA THR A 626 -4.37 -13.55 -9.05
C THR A 626 -4.98 -13.15 -10.39
N ALA A 627 -4.60 -11.96 -10.89
CA ALA A 627 -4.76 -11.62 -12.30
C ALA A 627 -4.31 -12.82 -13.15
N PRO A 628 -5.11 -13.25 -14.16
CA PRO A 628 -4.59 -14.20 -15.14
C PRO A 628 -3.28 -13.61 -15.66
N ARG A 629 -2.20 -14.40 -15.67
CA ARG A 629 -0.91 -13.96 -16.22
C ARG A 629 -1.19 -13.45 -17.64
N GLY A 630 -1.23 -12.13 -17.80
CA GLY A 630 -1.33 -11.50 -19.10
C GLY A 630 -0.18 -12.01 -19.93
N GLY A 631 -0.50 -12.63 -21.08
CA GLY A 631 0.50 -12.91 -22.09
C GLY A 631 1.26 -11.61 -22.39
N ASN A 632 2.59 -11.72 -22.43
CA ASN A 632 3.55 -10.66 -22.77
C ASN A 632 2.94 -9.52 -23.60
N LYS A 633 2.60 -8.40 -22.96
CA LYS A 633 2.57 -7.11 -23.63
C LYS A 633 3.82 -6.36 -23.17
N VAL A 634 4.82 -6.41 -24.04
CA VAL A 634 6.01 -5.56 -23.98
C VAL A 634 5.52 -4.12 -24.01
N VAL A 635 5.63 -3.42 -22.88
CA VAL A 635 5.53 -1.96 -22.86
C VAL A 635 6.77 -1.46 -23.61
N PRO A 636 6.63 -0.65 -24.69
CA PRO A 636 7.78 -0.06 -25.34
C PRO A 636 8.46 0.89 -24.34
N SER A 637 9.74 0.63 -24.08
CA SER A 637 10.61 1.57 -23.38
C SER A 637 10.84 2.79 -24.28
N GLU A 638 10.34 3.94 -23.87
CA GLU A 638 11.00 5.22 -24.17
C GLU A 638 11.87 5.65 -22.99
#